data_AF-A0A2N7BNB8-F1
#
_entry.id   AF-A0A2N7BNB8-F1
#
_cell.length_a   1.000
_cell.length_b   1.000
_cell.length_c   1.000
_cell.angle_alpha   90.00
_cell.angle_beta   90.00
_cell.angle_gamma   90.00
#
_symmetry.space_group_name_H-M   'P 1'
#
loop_
_entity.id
_entity.type
_entity.pdbx_description
1 polymer ?
#
loop_
_entity_poly.entity_id
_entity_poly.type
_entity_poly.pdbx_seq_one_letter_code
_entity_poly.pdbx_strand_id
1 'polypeptide(L)'
;MNSSHGLNKRLFSWSIEEIRHGQLWPVSIALTLIIACVFALSALAERMEQVIVKQGKDALTADSVFVSANPIPQPLLDLTQVEQLESSQLTRFSTMAFSDNSMQLVTVKAVESNYPLRGEMILEGADNAASNHVEPGELWLDERIFAQLEVEIGDNVTIGDADLTITGRIAQEPGLSFNPFQQMPAVLIHNNDVEATGAIQPGSRVSFRLFLNGDESKLKAAQDSIELTPSDRWRTQDSASRTNEMFESTTQYLSLTVAIVVIMAATTLVLTYQHYVASRRKTIAMLKSLGASKQWIIKWLSVQVSLLVVIGAVLGIAIGIGLEFLLRIPLGDLLPTPLPSYGAEPAILAIVSSILIGVPALGIPLIGLVNTSAISVIQSNHQLRESYKKYLLLLVPIIPMMLMYGDNLLVWIVLAGIACLFLVLAVVSNVVLRLFGKLPTSTSMRLALSRINRTPFATGIQFGSLALSLMLLSIIWLVRSDLLSDWQQTLPENAPNAFALNIASYEKDDYLATIDANNVERTQAFPIIRGRLTTINGVEANEYSDTSEGTDALSREINFTWGDALPVYNEVLEGAWTQEKGVSVESEVAEQLGLEIGDELTFTINSQSVVANVNSIRKVEWREMKPNFYFIFTPDVLSSIPSTWLVSFRLEEQHNQMLNDLSRNHPTVSLMDIRKMGSKIQELLKQIVWSITVLAALGVVAGLLLIFTLLRLSLSQRQQEIRLYRTLGASKKRILNTIWCEYGLMALVAGSIAALGSELSVAGVMNFGFELEPSLHPMLWIVLPVLTFITLAAVVNSLIKRLLAPVNKDFG
;
A
#
# COMPACT_ATOMS: atom_id res chain seq x y z
N MET A 1 -40.93 2.67 -44.96
CA MET A 1 -40.23 2.76 -43.67
C MET A 1 -40.11 1.43 -42.89
N ASN A 2 -40.46 0.25 -43.45
CA ASN A 2 -40.36 -1.04 -42.73
C ASN A 2 -39.11 -1.89 -43.03
N SER A 3 -38.22 -1.48 -43.95
CA SER A 3 -37.02 -2.26 -44.30
C SER A 3 -35.81 -2.03 -43.38
N SER A 4 -35.79 -0.93 -42.60
CA SER A 4 -34.69 -0.59 -41.71
C SER A 4 -34.64 -1.43 -40.43
N HIS A 5 -35.79 -1.80 -39.86
CA HIS A 5 -35.87 -2.62 -38.64
C HIS A 5 -35.37 -4.05 -38.86
N GLY A 6 -35.70 -4.67 -40.00
CA GLY A 6 -35.20 -6.01 -40.35
C GLY A 6 -33.69 -6.05 -40.58
N LEU A 7 -33.13 -4.97 -41.13
CA LEU A 7 -31.69 -4.86 -41.42
C LEU A 7 -30.88 -4.70 -40.12
N ASN A 8 -31.34 -3.86 -39.19
CA ASN A 8 -30.68 -3.70 -37.89
C ASN A 8 -30.69 -5.00 -37.07
N LYS A 9 -31.79 -5.78 -37.10
CA LYS A 9 -31.89 -7.07 -36.39
C LYS A 9 -30.92 -8.12 -36.96
N ARG A 10 -30.77 -8.18 -38.29
CA ARG A 10 -29.80 -9.07 -38.96
C ARG A 10 -28.35 -8.67 -38.70
N LEU A 11 -28.04 -7.37 -38.68
CA LEU A 11 -26.71 -6.87 -38.32
C LEU A 11 -26.36 -7.24 -36.87
N PHE A 12 -27.32 -7.14 -35.96
CA PHE A 12 -27.15 -7.49 -34.56
C PHE A 12 -26.92 -9.00 -34.36
N SER A 13 -27.76 -9.86 -34.95
CA SER A 13 -27.60 -11.31 -34.85
C SER A 13 -26.27 -11.78 -35.45
N TRP A 14 -25.88 -11.22 -36.59
CA TRP A 14 -24.61 -11.53 -37.22
C TRP A 14 -23.41 -11.07 -36.38
N SER A 15 -23.51 -9.91 -35.72
CA SER A 15 -22.47 -9.41 -34.81
C SER A 15 -22.30 -10.33 -33.59
N ILE A 16 -23.39 -10.85 -33.03
CA ILE A 16 -23.37 -11.81 -31.91
C ILE A 16 -22.69 -13.12 -32.30
N GLU A 17 -23.03 -13.69 -33.46
CA GLU A 17 -22.38 -14.90 -33.96
C GLU A 17 -20.88 -14.68 -34.18
N GLU A 18 -20.49 -13.51 -34.67
CA GLU A 18 -19.09 -13.17 -34.90
C GLU A 18 -18.31 -12.94 -33.59
N ILE A 19 -18.97 -12.51 -32.50
CA ILE A 19 -18.36 -12.45 -31.17
C ILE A 19 -18.17 -13.88 -30.61
N ARG A 20 -19.19 -14.74 -30.72
CA ARG A 20 -19.18 -16.09 -30.12
C ARG A 20 -18.30 -17.09 -30.86
N HIS A 21 -18.37 -17.11 -32.19
CA HIS A 21 -17.67 -18.09 -33.03
C HIS A 21 -16.47 -17.49 -33.79
N GLY A 22 -16.34 -16.16 -33.79
CA GLY A 22 -15.24 -15.47 -34.46
C GLY A 22 -14.00 -15.25 -33.57
N GLN A 23 -13.18 -14.29 -33.98
CA GLN A 23 -11.90 -14.00 -33.32
C GLN A 23 -12.02 -12.98 -32.18
N LEU A 24 -13.24 -12.52 -31.85
CA LEU A 24 -13.48 -11.40 -30.94
C LEU A 24 -13.82 -11.78 -29.49
N TRP A 25 -14.03 -13.05 -29.16
CA TRP A 25 -14.25 -13.44 -27.76
C TRP A 25 -13.09 -13.05 -26.80
N PRO A 26 -11.79 -13.12 -27.17
CA PRO A 26 -10.70 -12.71 -26.26
C PRO A 26 -10.73 -11.21 -25.99
N VAL A 27 -11.21 -10.43 -26.96
CA VAL A 27 -11.44 -8.99 -26.81
C VAL A 27 -12.52 -8.72 -25.79
N SER A 28 -13.64 -9.43 -25.88
CA SER A 28 -14.74 -9.26 -24.91
C SER A 28 -14.25 -9.53 -23.50
N ILE A 29 -13.43 -10.57 -23.30
CA ILE A 29 -12.85 -10.88 -21.99
C ILE A 29 -11.84 -9.82 -21.56
N ALA A 30 -10.93 -9.39 -22.44
CA ALA A 30 -9.97 -8.34 -22.11
C ALA A 30 -10.65 -7.03 -21.70
N LEU A 31 -11.71 -6.63 -22.43
CA LEU A 31 -12.51 -5.45 -22.10
C LEU A 31 -13.25 -5.60 -20.78
N THR A 32 -13.87 -6.76 -20.56
CA THR A 32 -14.54 -7.12 -19.30
C THR A 32 -13.56 -7.05 -18.13
N LEU A 33 -12.34 -7.55 -18.30
CA LEU A 33 -11.29 -7.57 -17.28
C LEU A 33 -10.79 -6.16 -16.94
N ILE A 34 -10.59 -5.30 -17.95
CA ILE A 34 -10.24 -3.87 -17.72
C ILE A 34 -11.30 -3.23 -16.82
N ILE A 35 -12.56 -3.33 -17.23
CA ILE A 35 -13.67 -2.69 -16.52
C ILE A 35 -13.82 -3.27 -15.11
N ALA A 36 -13.74 -4.59 -14.96
CA ALA A 36 -13.84 -5.24 -13.66
C ALA A 36 -12.72 -4.84 -12.70
N CYS A 37 -11.47 -4.77 -13.17
CA CYS A 37 -10.33 -4.42 -12.34
C CYS A 37 -10.34 -2.94 -11.95
N VAL A 38 -10.61 -2.04 -12.91
CA VAL A 38 -10.69 -0.60 -12.64
C VAL A 38 -11.86 -0.30 -11.70
N PHE A 39 -13.02 -0.92 -11.91
CA PHE A 39 -14.18 -0.77 -11.03
C PHE A 39 -13.88 -1.25 -9.62
N ALA A 40 -13.43 -2.50 -9.47
CA ALA A 40 -13.22 -3.09 -8.15
C ALA A 40 -12.15 -2.32 -7.36
N LEU A 41 -11.10 -1.86 -8.02
CA LEU A 41 -10.08 -1.05 -7.37
C LEU A 41 -10.62 0.31 -6.96
N SER A 42 -11.23 1.06 -7.87
CA SER A 42 -11.75 2.39 -7.54
C SER A 42 -12.81 2.30 -6.43
N ALA A 43 -13.65 1.27 -6.45
CA ALA A 43 -14.62 1.02 -5.38
C ALA A 43 -13.97 0.64 -4.04
N LEU A 44 -12.86 -0.12 -4.07
CA LEU A 44 -12.11 -0.47 -2.87
C LEU A 44 -11.35 0.74 -2.32
N ALA A 45 -10.65 1.50 -3.17
CA ALA A 45 -9.88 2.67 -2.79
C ALA A 45 -10.78 3.74 -2.16
N GLU A 46 -11.87 4.12 -2.84
CA GLU A 46 -12.86 5.09 -2.33
C GLU A 46 -13.43 4.65 -0.98
N ARG A 47 -13.79 3.37 -0.87
CA ARG A 47 -14.33 2.82 0.38
C ARG A 47 -13.28 2.78 1.49
N MET A 48 -12.04 2.44 1.15
CA MET A 48 -10.94 2.37 2.12
C MET A 48 -10.58 3.76 2.61
N GLU A 49 -10.48 4.74 1.72
CA GLU A 49 -10.29 6.15 2.04
C GLU A 49 -11.39 6.63 2.98
N GLN A 50 -12.67 6.39 2.65
CA GLN A 50 -13.79 6.75 3.53
C GLN A 50 -13.73 6.04 4.90
N VAL A 51 -13.29 4.78 4.94
CA VAL A 51 -13.12 4.03 6.20
C VAL A 51 -11.96 4.60 7.02
N ILE A 52 -10.84 4.94 6.40
CA ILE A 52 -9.66 5.52 7.06
C ILE A 52 -9.98 6.92 7.57
N VAL A 53 -10.54 7.78 6.73
CA VAL A 53 -11.02 9.12 7.09
C VAL A 53 -11.99 9.02 8.27
N LYS A 54 -12.96 8.11 8.19
CA LYS A 54 -13.91 7.90 9.28
C LYS A 54 -13.23 7.39 10.56
N GLN A 55 -12.40 6.36 10.47
CA GLN A 55 -11.70 5.79 11.62
C GLN A 55 -10.70 6.77 12.23
N GLY A 56 -10.04 7.59 11.42
CA GLY A 56 -9.14 8.66 11.86
C GLY A 56 -9.88 9.77 12.58
N LYS A 57 -11.05 10.18 12.08
CA LYS A 57 -11.92 11.15 12.76
C LYS A 57 -12.54 10.59 14.03
N ASP A 58 -13.01 9.34 14.02
CA ASP A 58 -13.48 8.62 15.22
C ASP A 58 -12.33 8.48 16.24
N ALA A 59 -11.09 8.26 15.78
CA ALA A 59 -9.90 8.19 16.62
C ALA A 59 -9.54 9.53 17.27
N LEU A 60 -9.75 10.64 16.56
CA LEU A 60 -9.56 12.00 17.07
C LEU A 60 -10.73 12.48 17.93
N THR A 61 -11.85 11.76 17.93
CA THR A 61 -13.12 12.15 18.55
C THR A 61 -13.74 13.43 17.97
N ALA A 62 -13.23 13.91 16.83
CA ALA A 62 -13.69 15.08 16.07
C ALA A 62 -13.08 15.12 14.66
N ASP A 63 -13.56 16.02 13.80
CA ASP A 63 -12.98 16.25 12.48
C ASP A 63 -11.61 16.97 12.54
N SER A 64 -11.41 17.87 13.51
CA SER A 64 -10.13 18.54 13.78
C SER A 64 -9.97 18.81 15.28
N VAL A 65 -8.74 18.76 15.80
CA VAL A 65 -8.44 19.02 17.22
C VAL A 65 -7.32 20.05 17.36
N PHE A 66 -7.60 21.15 18.04
CA PHE A 66 -6.58 22.10 18.49
C PHE A 66 -6.07 21.67 19.85
N VAL A 67 -4.75 21.54 20.02
CA VAL A 67 -4.12 21.16 21.30
C VAL A 67 -3.16 22.26 21.71
N SER A 68 -3.33 22.78 22.93
CA SER A 68 -2.45 23.79 23.51
C SER A 68 -2.09 23.46 24.96
N ALA A 69 -0.94 23.98 25.41
CA ALA A 69 -0.58 24.03 26.83
C ALA A 69 -1.17 25.28 27.53
N ASN A 70 -1.65 26.26 26.75
CA ASN A 70 -2.27 27.49 27.22
C ASN A 70 -3.79 27.41 27.03
N PRO A 71 -4.57 28.24 27.76
CA PRO A 71 -5.99 28.39 27.51
C PRO A 71 -6.28 28.68 26.04
N ILE A 72 -7.35 28.09 25.51
CA ILE A 72 -7.72 28.20 24.10
C ILE A 72 -7.90 29.69 23.73
N PRO A 73 -7.29 30.18 22.63
CA PRO A 73 -7.42 31.57 22.22
C PRO A 73 -8.87 31.97 22.00
N GLN A 74 -9.31 33.07 22.60
CA GLN A 74 -10.66 33.60 22.44
C GLN A 74 -11.08 33.82 20.96
N PRO A 75 -10.20 34.30 20.05
CA PRO A 75 -10.55 34.42 18.64
C PRO A 75 -10.97 33.09 17.99
N LEU A 76 -10.40 31.96 18.43
CA LEU A 76 -10.78 30.64 17.92
C LEU A 76 -12.18 30.26 18.39
N LEU A 77 -12.47 30.49 19.68
CA LEU A 77 -13.79 30.23 20.25
C LEU A 77 -14.87 31.10 19.56
N ASP A 78 -14.58 32.38 19.32
CA ASP A 78 -15.48 33.28 18.62
C ASP A 78 -15.73 32.81 17.17
N LEU A 79 -14.68 32.33 16.48
CA LEU A 79 -14.78 31.76 15.13
C LEU A 79 -15.68 30.52 15.09
N THR A 80 -15.62 29.64 16.09
CA THR A 80 -16.53 28.48 16.14
C THR A 80 -17.99 28.88 16.20
N GLN A 81 -18.30 29.98 16.90
CA GLN A 81 -19.66 30.51 17.00
C GLN A 81 -20.12 31.20 15.71
N VAL A 82 -19.23 31.97 15.07
CA VAL A 82 -19.52 32.68 13.81
C VAL A 82 -19.76 31.70 12.65
N GLU A 83 -18.91 30.69 12.51
CA GLU A 83 -18.99 29.69 11.44
C GLU A 83 -19.99 28.56 11.72
N GLN A 84 -20.61 28.56 12.91
CA GLN A 84 -21.53 27.54 13.42
C GLN A 84 -20.91 26.13 13.43
N LEU A 85 -19.65 26.04 13.86
CA LEU A 85 -18.95 24.77 14.02
C LEU A 85 -19.41 24.11 15.33
N GLU A 86 -19.70 22.81 15.28
CA GLU A 86 -19.91 22.02 16.50
C GLU A 86 -18.55 21.91 17.21
N SER A 87 -18.49 22.35 18.46
CA SER A 87 -17.26 22.36 19.23
C SER A 87 -17.45 21.78 20.62
N SER A 88 -16.41 21.14 21.14
CA SER A 88 -16.38 20.58 22.49
C SER A 88 -15.00 20.78 23.11
N GLN A 89 -14.94 21.09 24.40
CA GLN A 89 -13.69 21.30 25.11
C GLN A 89 -13.32 20.11 26.01
N LEU A 90 -12.02 19.86 26.11
CA LEU A 90 -11.46 18.94 27.10
C LEU A 90 -10.22 19.56 27.74
N THR A 91 -10.23 19.62 29.07
CA THR A 91 -9.10 20.05 29.87
C THR A 91 -8.48 18.84 30.54
N ARG A 92 -7.21 18.57 30.24
CA ARG A 92 -6.47 17.45 30.82
C ARG A 92 -5.40 17.95 31.77
N PHE A 93 -5.39 17.41 32.98
CA PHE A 93 -4.39 17.70 34.00
C PHE A 93 -4.14 16.47 34.89
N SER A 94 -3.18 16.55 35.80
CA SER A 94 -2.86 15.47 36.75
C SER A 94 -3.04 15.96 38.17
N THR A 95 -3.69 15.18 39.02
CA THR A 95 -3.88 15.49 40.44
C THR A 95 -4.05 14.22 41.27
N MET A 96 -4.00 14.34 42.59
CA MET A 96 -4.24 13.24 43.51
C MET A 96 -5.74 13.01 43.66
N ALA A 97 -6.14 11.73 43.55
CA ALA A 97 -7.43 11.24 44.00
C ALA A 97 -7.27 10.64 45.40
N PHE A 98 -8.17 10.98 46.32
CA PHE A 98 -8.18 10.52 47.69
C PHE A 98 -9.49 9.78 47.99
N SER A 99 -9.37 8.58 48.52
CA SER A 99 -10.45 7.90 49.24
C SER A 99 -10.15 7.91 50.74
N ASP A 100 -11.07 7.39 51.56
CA ASP A 100 -10.84 7.23 53.00
C ASP A 100 -9.66 6.28 53.33
N ASN A 101 -9.34 5.36 52.42
CA ASN A 101 -8.36 4.29 52.66
C ASN A 101 -7.02 4.52 51.97
N SER A 102 -7.01 5.14 50.79
CA SER A 102 -5.80 5.27 49.98
C SER A 102 -5.83 6.47 49.06
N MET A 103 -4.69 6.74 48.42
CA MET A 103 -4.51 7.88 47.52
C MET A 103 -3.80 7.41 46.25
N GLN A 104 -4.24 7.92 45.11
CA GLN A 104 -3.68 7.55 43.81
C GLN A 104 -3.53 8.77 42.91
N LEU A 105 -2.39 8.87 42.23
CA LEU A 105 -2.16 9.93 41.26
C LEU A 105 -2.89 9.58 39.95
N VAL A 106 -3.81 10.45 39.53
CA VAL A 106 -4.68 10.20 38.37
C VAL A 106 -4.53 11.30 37.32
N THR A 107 -4.83 10.95 36.06
CA THR A 107 -5.04 11.94 35.00
C THR A 107 -6.53 12.30 34.96
N VAL A 108 -6.85 13.55 35.26
CA VAL A 108 -8.22 14.06 35.15
C VAL A 108 -8.44 14.55 33.72
N LYS A 109 -9.52 14.07 33.11
CA LYS A 109 -10.04 14.49 31.81
C LYS A 109 -11.37 15.17 32.07
N ALA A 110 -11.34 16.49 32.11
CA ALA A 110 -12.55 17.26 32.27
C ALA A 110 -13.18 17.51 30.90
N VAL A 111 -14.39 17.01 30.70
CA VAL A 111 -15.09 17.01 29.40
C VAL A 111 -16.38 17.81 29.47
N GLU A 112 -16.80 18.39 28.35
CA GLU A 112 -18.14 18.96 28.21
C GLU A 112 -19.17 17.87 27.89
N SER A 113 -20.46 18.11 28.18
CA SER A 113 -21.53 17.13 27.97
C SER A 113 -21.72 16.67 26.51
N ASN A 114 -21.22 17.45 25.54
CA ASN A 114 -21.27 17.12 24.11
C ASN A 114 -20.03 16.34 23.62
N TYR A 115 -19.08 16.04 24.51
CA TYR A 115 -17.95 15.18 24.21
C TYR A 115 -18.37 13.70 24.32
N PRO A 116 -17.95 12.83 23.38
CA PRO A 116 -17.17 13.09 22.17
C PRO A 116 -18.03 13.56 20.98
N LEU A 117 -17.46 14.36 20.09
CA LEU A 117 -18.16 14.80 18.85
C LEU A 117 -18.18 13.72 17.75
N ARG A 118 -17.26 12.76 17.80
CA ARG A 118 -17.16 11.57 16.93
C ARG A 118 -16.74 10.36 17.75
N GLY A 119 -17.11 9.16 17.30
CA GLY A 119 -16.92 7.92 18.06
C GLY A 119 -17.92 7.75 19.20
N GLU A 120 -17.77 6.67 19.96
CA GLU A 120 -18.66 6.31 21.07
C GLU A 120 -17.87 6.23 22.38
N MET A 121 -18.37 6.93 23.40
CA MET A 121 -17.96 6.76 24.80
C MET A 121 -19.01 5.89 25.48
N ILE A 122 -18.58 4.84 26.19
CA ILE A 122 -19.47 3.98 26.97
C ILE A 122 -19.05 4.05 28.43
N LEU A 123 -19.94 4.60 29.25
CA LEU A 123 -19.81 4.69 30.69
C LEU A 123 -20.84 3.75 31.32
N GLU A 124 -20.42 2.88 32.24
CA GLU A 124 -21.29 1.91 32.91
C GLU A 124 -21.58 2.35 34.34
N GLY A 125 -22.83 2.73 34.62
CA GLY A 125 -23.30 3.06 35.97
C GLY A 125 -23.59 1.84 36.85
N ALA A 126 -24.03 2.08 38.09
CA ALA A 126 -24.33 1.05 39.09
C ALA A 126 -25.32 -0.06 38.60
N ASP A 127 -26.29 0.28 37.75
CA ASP A 127 -27.28 -0.66 37.19
C ASP A 127 -26.84 -1.31 35.86
N ASN A 128 -25.57 -1.20 35.47
CA ASN A 128 -25.08 -1.43 34.09
C ASN A 128 -25.81 -0.57 33.05
N ALA A 129 -26.40 0.55 33.47
CA ALA A 129 -26.95 1.54 32.55
C ALA A 129 -25.79 2.21 31.79
N ALA A 130 -25.82 2.14 30.46
CA ALA A 130 -24.85 2.81 29.62
C ALA A 130 -25.20 4.30 29.51
N SER A 131 -24.26 5.16 29.91
CA SER A 131 -24.28 6.60 29.63
C SER A 131 -23.19 6.94 28.61
N ASN A 132 -23.39 8.01 27.85
CA ASN A 132 -22.44 8.48 26.83
C ASN A 132 -21.90 9.89 27.15
N HIS A 133 -22.34 10.50 28.24
CA HIS A 133 -22.00 11.87 28.63
C HIS A 133 -21.75 11.94 30.14
N VAL A 134 -20.92 12.91 30.54
CA VAL A 134 -20.59 13.20 31.93
C VAL A 134 -21.35 14.45 32.34
N GLU A 135 -22.14 14.35 33.42
CA GLU A 135 -22.87 15.49 33.97
C GLU A 135 -22.08 16.19 35.09
N PRO A 136 -22.38 17.47 35.40
CA PRO A 136 -21.74 18.17 36.52
C PRO A 136 -21.91 17.46 37.86
N GLY A 137 -20.82 17.30 38.62
CA GLY A 137 -20.78 16.63 39.92
C GLY A 137 -20.60 15.10 39.85
N GLU A 138 -20.51 14.51 38.65
CA GLU A 138 -20.25 13.09 38.47
C GLU A 138 -18.76 12.77 38.38
N LEU A 139 -18.39 11.61 38.94
CA LEU A 139 -17.05 11.04 38.82
C LEU A 139 -17.10 9.67 38.16
N TRP A 140 -16.35 9.51 37.07
CA TRP A 140 -16.22 8.23 36.38
C TRP A 140 -14.78 7.73 36.44
N LEU A 141 -14.59 6.52 36.96
CA LEU A 141 -13.27 5.95 37.22
C LEU A 141 -12.92 4.82 36.24
N ASP A 142 -11.64 4.69 35.91
CA ASP A 142 -11.10 3.49 35.24
C ASP A 142 -11.16 2.27 36.18
N GLU A 143 -11.39 1.08 35.63
CA GLU A 143 -11.49 -0.19 36.39
C GLU A 143 -10.29 -0.42 37.33
N ARG A 144 -9.07 -0.02 36.92
CA ARG A 144 -7.88 -0.17 37.77
C ARG A 144 -7.91 0.71 39.03
N ILE A 145 -8.64 1.84 38.99
CA ILE A 145 -8.68 2.79 40.11
C ILE A 145 -9.54 2.25 41.25
N PHE A 146 -10.63 1.54 40.97
CA PHE A 146 -11.50 0.94 42.00
C PHE A 146 -10.70 0.07 42.98
N ALA A 147 -9.84 -0.81 42.45
CA ALA A 147 -9.00 -1.67 43.27
C ALA A 147 -7.86 -0.93 43.99
N GLN A 148 -7.37 0.20 43.44
CA GLN A 148 -6.28 0.99 44.04
C GLN A 148 -6.77 1.93 45.13
N LEU A 149 -7.95 2.52 44.94
CA LEU A 149 -8.61 3.40 45.90
C LEU A 149 -9.45 2.65 46.94
N GLU A 150 -9.70 1.35 46.74
CA GLU A 150 -10.57 0.51 47.58
C GLU A 150 -11.99 1.10 47.72
N VAL A 151 -12.56 1.55 46.59
CA VAL A 151 -13.87 2.23 46.52
C VAL A 151 -14.88 1.43 45.70
N GLU A 152 -16.17 1.65 45.96
CA GLU A 152 -17.29 1.12 45.18
C GLU A 152 -18.09 2.24 44.48
N ILE A 153 -18.97 1.87 43.54
CA ILE A 153 -19.84 2.84 42.86
C ILE A 153 -20.83 3.42 43.89
N GLY A 154 -20.89 4.75 43.98
CA GLY A 154 -21.69 5.50 44.96
C GLY A 154 -20.87 6.11 46.10
N ASP A 155 -19.61 5.73 46.27
CA ASP A 155 -18.73 6.36 47.26
C ASP A 155 -18.28 7.76 46.80
N ASN A 156 -17.86 8.59 47.76
CA ASN A 156 -17.27 9.90 47.47
C ASN A 156 -15.74 9.78 47.40
N VAL A 157 -15.16 10.41 46.38
CA VAL A 157 -13.71 10.51 46.19
C VAL A 157 -13.36 11.97 45.99
N THR A 158 -12.34 12.43 46.71
CA THR A 158 -11.85 13.79 46.60
C THR A 158 -10.80 13.85 45.48
N ILE A 159 -11.03 14.68 44.47
CA ILE A 159 -10.11 14.94 43.36
C ILE A 159 -9.50 16.34 43.54
N GLY A 160 -8.24 16.40 43.97
CA GLY A 160 -7.65 17.66 44.44
C GLY A 160 -8.40 18.18 45.66
N ASP A 161 -9.11 19.30 45.52
CA ASP A 161 -9.93 19.94 46.55
C ASP A 161 -11.45 19.70 46.37
N ALA A 162 -11.87 19.00 45.31
CA ALA A 162 -13.29 18.76 45.01
C ALA A 162 -13.76 17.37 45.47
N ASP A 163 -14.87 17.32 46.21
CA ASP A 163 -15.56 16.06 46.54
C ASP A 163 -16.56 15.71 45.45
N LEU A 164 -16.36 14.55 44.80
CA LEU A 164 -17.23 14.06 43.72
C LEU A 164 -17.70 12.64 44.02
N THR A 165 -18.94 12.32 43.61
CA THR A 165 -19.54 11.00 43.83
C THR A 165 -19.26 10.09 42.64
N ILE A 166 -18.83 8.85 42.89
CA ILE A 166 -18.58 7.86 41.85
C ILE A 166 -19.92 7.41 41.24
N THR A 167 -20.18 7.84 40.00
CA THR A 167 -21.40 7.48 39.27
C THR A 167 -21.25 6.12 38.56
N GLY A 168 -20.03 5.77 38.15
CA GLY A 168 -19.75 4.49 37.52
C GLY A 168 -18.34 4.35 36.98
N ARG A 169 -18.15 3.38 36.08
CA ARG A 169 -16.86 3.01 35.49
C ARG A 169 -16.77 3.36 34.01
N ILE A 170 -15.55 3.61 33.55
CA ILE A 170 -15.24 3.85 32.14
C ILE A 170 -15.07 2.49 31.45
N ALA A 171 -16.09 2.03 30.71
CA ALA A 171 -16.03 0.77 29.98
C ALA A 171 -15.30 0.93 28.63
N GLN A 172 -15.56 2.03 27.92
CA GLN A 172 -14.89 2.36 26.67
C GLN A 172 -14.67 3.87 26.55
N GLU A 173 -13.40 4.28 26.50
CA GLU A 173 -13.02 5.66 26.20
C GLU A 173 -13.09 5.92 24.68
N PRO A 174 -13.63 7.07 24.22
CA PRO A 174 -13.63 7.42 22.81
C PRO A 174 -12.24 7.85 22.34
N GLY A 175 -11.96 7.59 21.06
CA GLY A 175 -10.71 7.95 20.42
C GLY A 175 -9.62 6.90 20.56
N LEU A 176 -8.96 6.59 19.44
CA LEU A 176 -7.79 5.70 19.37
C LEU A 176 -6.52 6.53 19.62
N SER A 177 -6.48 7.31 20.70
CA SER A 177 -5.26 8.04 21.07
C SER A 177 -4.33 7.13 21.88
N PHE A 178 -3.70 6.18 21.19
CA PHE A 178 -2.66 5.33 21.76
C PHE A 178 -1.49 6.21 22.21
N ASN A 179 -1.38 6.44 23.52
CA ASN A 179 -0.18 6.97 24.13
C ASN A 179 0.38 5.90 25.08
N PRO A 180 1.35 5.10 24.62
CA PRO A 180 1.94 3.99 25.38
C PRO A 180 2.61 4.45 26.69
N PHE A 181 2.83 5.75 26.84
CA PHE A 181 3.47 6.37 28.00
C PHE A 181 2.47 7.06 28.94
N GLN A 182 1.15 6.87 28.79
CA GLN A 182 0.17 7.30 29.79
C GLN A 182 0.25 6.39 31.02
N GLN A 183 1.11 6.79 31.96
CA GLN A 183 1.43 6.03 33.18
C GLN A 183 0.36 6.16 34.28
N MET A 184 -0.55 7.14 34.17
CA MET A 184 -1.59 7.41 35.16
C MET A 184 -2.95 6.95 34.65
N PRO A 185 -3.75 6.24 35.46
CA PRO A 185 -5.11 5.90 35.08
C PRO A 185 -5.96 7.17 34.95
N ALA A 186 -6.94 7.15 34.04
CA ALA A 186 -7.76 8.29 33.72
C ALA A 186 -9.03 8.33 34.58
N VAL A 187 -9.47 9.54 34.88
CA VAL A 187 -10.74 9.84 35.55
C VAL A 187 -11.46 10.90 34.71
N LEU A 188 -12.76 10.74 34.50
CA LEU A 188 -13.58 11.74 33.82
C LEU A 188 -14.40 12.55 34.84
N ILE A 189 -14.39 13.87 34.65
CA ILE A 189 -15.24 14.83 35.36
C ILE A 189 -15.85 15.80 34.34
N HIS A 190 -16.83 16.60 34.74
CA HIS A 190 -17.35 17.64 33.86
C HIS A 190 -16.44 18.88 33.86
N ASN A 191 -16.38 19.62 32.75
CA ASN A 191 -15.54 20.82 32.60
C ASN A 191 -15.88 21.94 33.64
N ASN A 192 -17.12 22.00 34.11
CA ASN A 192 -17.54 22.94 35.17
C ASN A 192 -16.91 22.63 36.55
N ASP A 193 -16.51 21.39 36.80
CA ASP A 193 -15.97 20.97 38.10
C ASP A 193 -14.47 21.22 38.22
N VAL A 194 -13.80 21.60 37.11
CA VAL A 194 -12.35 21.84 37.04
C VAL A 194 -11.90 22.89 38.05
N GLU A 195 -12.61 24.02 38.13
CA GLU A 195 -12.26 25.10 39.07
C GLU A 195 -12.39 24.65 40.53
N ALA A 196 -13.38 23.79 40.83
CA ALA A 196 -13.60 23.26 42.16
C ALA A 196 -12.46 22.33 42.62
N THR A 197 -11.75 21.67 41.69
CA THR A 197 -10.63 20.77 42.04
C THR A 197 -9.42 21.50 42.62
N GLY A 198 -9.29 22.82 42.44
CA GLY A 198 -8.13 23.60 42.88
C GLY A 198 -6.78 23.19 42.24
N ALA A 199 -6.81 22.25 41.29
CA ALA A 199 -5.61 21.57 40.77
C ALA A 199 -4.86 22.40 39.72
N ILE A 200 -5.52 23.34 39.03
CA ILE A 200 -4.89 24.18 38.01
C ILE A 200 -4.33 25.44 38.67
N GLN A 201 -3.02 25.42 38.91
CA GLN A 201 -2.26 26.56 39.47
C GLN A 201 -1.13 26.98 38.52
N PRO A 202 -0.58 28.22 38.63
CA PRO A 202 0.59 28.63 37.87
C PRO A 202 1.74 27.63 38.01
N GLY A 203 2.25 27.11 36.88
CA GLY A 203 3.28 26.06 36.84
C GLY A 203 2.73 24.63 36.68
N SER A 204 1.40 24.45 36.72
CA SER A 204 0.75 23.16 36.43
C SER A 204 0.90 22.79 34.95
N ARG A 205 1.10 21.51 34.68
CA ARG A 205 1.10 20.97 33.31
C ARG A 205 -0.33 20.63 32.90
N VAL A 206 -0.95 21.52 32.15
CA VAL A 206 -2.32 21.35 31.62
C VAL A 206 -2.26 21.22 30.10
N SER A 207 -3.16 20.41 29.54
CA SER A 207 -3.38 20.33 28.10
C SER A 207 -4.84 20.68 27.82
N PHE A 208 -5.05 21.81 27.15
CA PHE A 208 -6.34 22.24 26.66
C PHE A 208 -6.54 21.69 25.25
N ARG A 209 -7.74 21.15 24.98
CA ARG A 209 -8.11 20.63 23.68
C ARG A 209 -9.45 21.20 23.25
N LEU A 210 -9.50 21.70 22.02
CA LEU A 210 -10.74 22.08 21.35
C LEU A 210 -11.00 21.10 20.21
N PHE A 211 -12.10 20.37 20.32
CA PHE A 211 -12.61 19.47 19.30
C PHE A 211 -13.57 20.25 18.39
N LEU A 212 -13.40 20.12 17.07
CA LEU A 212 -14.19 20.81 16.07
C LEU A 212 -14.75 19.83 15.04
N ASN A 213 -16.04 19.93 14.76
CA ASN A 213 -16.74 19.27 13.66
C ASN A 213 -17.30 20.31 12.69
N GLY A 214 -17.18 20.06 11.39
CA GLY A 214 -17.71 20.95 10.36
C GLY A 214 -17.16 20.69 8.97
N ASP A 215 -17.58 21.53 8.01
CA ASP A 215 -17.10 21.44 6.63
C ASP A 215 -15.59 21.70 6.56
N GLU A 216 -14.89 20.92 5.74
CA GLU A 216 -13.42 20.95 5.64
C GLU A 216 -12.88 22.34 5.25
N SER A 217 -13.61 23.08 4.40
CA SER A 217 -13.26 24.44 4.00
C SER A 217 -13.28 25.42 5.17
N LYS A 218 -14.26 25.29 6.08
CA LYS A 218 -14.38 26.11 7.28
C LYS A 218 -13.31 25.76 8.32
N LEU A 219 -13.03 24.46 8.47
CA LEU A 219 -11.96 23.99 9.36
C LEU A 219 -10.58 24.48 8.89
N LYS A 220 -10.30 24.43 7.59
CA LYS A 220 -9.06 24.98 7.01
C LYS A 220 -8.96 26.50 7.21
N ALA A 221 -10.04 27.24 6.98
CA ALA A 221 -10.06 28.68 7.25
C ALA A 221 -9.79 29.00 8.73
N ALA A 222 -10.32 28.19 9.67
CA ALA A 222 -10.03 28.35 11.09
C ALA A 222 -8.56 28.04 11.42
N GLN A 223 -7.97 27.02 10.80
CA GLN A 223 -6.55 26.68 10.96
C GLN A 223 -5.64 27.81 10.47
N ASP A 224 -5.91 28.36 9.29
CA ASP A 224 -5.10 29.43 8.68
C ASP A 224 -5.21 30.78 9.42
N SER A 225 -6.30 30.98 10.17
CA SER A 225 -6.56 32.23 10.89
C SER A 225 -5.75 32.41 12.18
N ILE A 226 -5.07 31.36 12.65
CA ILE A 226 -4.36 31.34 13.93
C ILE A 226 -2.88 31.07 13.71
N GLU A 227 -2.05 32.01 14.13
CA GLU A 227 -0.61 31.77 14.25
C GLU A 227 -0.33 30.82 15.42
N LEU A 228 0.30 29.68 15.14
CA LEU A 228 0.63 28.68 16.14
C LEU A 228 1.81 29.15 16.99
N THR A 229 1.64 29.13 18.32
CA THR A 229 2.78 29.23 19.23
C THR A 229 3.52 27.89 19.31
N PRO A 230 4.77 27.82 19.80
CA PRO A 230 5.50 26.54 19.93
C PRO A 230 4.80 25.46 20.77
N SER A 231 3.78 25.82 21.56
CA SER A 231 2.97 24.89 22.36
C SER A 231 1.65 24.48 21.71
N ASP A 232 1.30 25.12 20.59
CA ASP A 232 0.04 24.89 19.88
C ASP A 232 0.27 23.92 18.73
N ARG A 233 -0.70 23.03 18.53
CA ARG A 233 -0.71 22.15 17.36
C ARG A 233 -2.12 21.83 16.93
N TRP A 234 -2.31 21.75 15.62
CA TRP A 234 -3.48 21.11 15.04
C TRP A 234 -3.22 19.62 14.89
N ARG A 235 -4.25 18.83 15.15
CA ARG A 235 -4.30 17.41 14.83
C ARG A 235 -5.48 17.14 13.94
N THR A 236 -5.19 16.63 12.76
CA THR A 236 -6.17 16.16 11.77
C THR A 236 -5.95 14.67 11.52
N GLN A 237 -6.84 14.07 10.73
CA GLN A 237 -6.73 12.65 10.34
C GLN A 237 -5.38 12.32 9.69
N ASP A 238 -4.73 13.31 9.07
CA ASP A 238 -3.45 13.14 8.38
C ASP A 238 -2.27 13.09 9.37
N SER A 239 -2.41 13.73 10.53
CA SER A 239 -1.37 13.78 11.58
C SER A 239 -1.20 12.47 12.36
N ALA A 240 -2.04 11.46 12.13
CA ALA A 240 -1.93 10.12 12.72
C ALA A 240 -0.96 9.25 11.90
N SER A 241 0.31 9.65 11.87
CA SER A 241 1.33 9.24 10.88
C SER A 241 1.48 7.72 10.66
N ARG A 242 1.52 6.93 11.73
CA ARG A 242 2.02 5.54 11.63
C ARG A 242 1.10 4.54 10.94
N THR A 243 -0.22 4.77 10.97
CA THR A 243 -1.18 3.90 10.26
C THR A 243 -1.35 4.36 8.81
N ASN A 244 -1.26 5.68 8.56
CA ASN A 244 -1.40 6.26 7.22
C ASN A 244 -0.30 5.79 6.27
N GLU A 245 0.96 5.70 6.70
CA GLU A 245 2.07 5.22 5.87
C GLU A 245 1.87 3.79 5.32
N MET A 246 1.37 2.87 6.16
CA MET A 246 1.10 1.48 5.75
C MET A 246 -0.07 1.39 4.76
N PHE A 247 -1.08 2.26 4.93
CA PHE A 247 -2.20 2.37 4.00
C PHE A 247 -1.82 3.06 2.70
N GLU A 248 -0.94 4.06 2.75
CA GLU A 248 -0.42 4.73 1.57
C GLU A 248 0.37 3.73 0.73
N SER A 249 1.29 2.98 1.34
CA SER A 249 2.03 1.89 0.68
C SER A 249 1.09 0.85 0.05
N THR A 250 0.02 0.50 0.78
CA THR A 250 -1.02 -0.40 0.25
C THR A 250 -1.70 0.20 -0.99
N THR A 251 -2.16 1.44 -0.90
CA THR A 251 -2.85 2.16 -1.99
C THR A 251 -1.96 2.31 -3.22
N GLN A 252 -0.69 2.64 -3.00
CA GLN A 252 0.34 2.72 -4.03
C GLN A 252 0.56 1.38 -4.75
N TYR A 253 0.68 0.27 -4.01
CA TYR A 253 0.76 -1.08 -4.61
C TYR A 253 -0.49 -1.44 -5.42
N LEU A 254 -1.67 -1.14 -4.87
CA LEU A 254 -2.95 -1.41 -5.50
C LEU A 254 -3.08 -0.64 -6.83
N SER A 255 -2.72 0.65 -6.81
CA SER A 255 -2.66 1.52 -7.98
C SER A 255 -1.71 0.96 -9.04
N LEU A 256 -0.47 0.64 -8.65
CA LEU A 256 0.54 0.03 -9.52
C LEU A 256 0.04 -1.26 -10.19
N THR A 257 -0.57 -2.16 -9.41
CA THR A 257 -1.07 -3.45 -9.90
C THR A 257 -2.16 -3.26 -10.95
N VAL A 258 -3.12 -2.36 -10.71
CA VAL A 258 -4.16 -2.06 -11.70
C VAL A 258 -3.60 -1.41 -12.94
N ALA A 259 -2.66 -0.48 -12.79
CA ALA A 259 -2.02 0.17 -13.90
C ALA A 259 -1.33 -0.87 -14.82
N ILE A 260 -0.63 -1.85 -14.22
CA ILE A 260 -0.04 -2.98 -14.94
C ILE A 260 -1.12 -3.84 -15.64
N VAL A 261 -2.19 -4.23 -14.93
CA VAL A 261 -3.29 -5.02 -15.51
C VAL A 261 -3.93 -4.31 -16.70
N VAL A 262 -4.14 -3.00 -16.58
CA VAL A 262 -4.69 -2.14 -17.62
C VAL A 262 -3.76 -2.12 -18.84
N ILE A 263 -2.45 -1.95 -18.66
CA ILE A 263 -1.47 -2.03 -19.76
C ILE A 263 -1.55 -3.40 -20.46
N MET A 264 -1.60 -4.49 -19.69
CA MET A 264 -1.64 -5.85 -20.24
C MET A 264 -2.90 -6.08 -21.06
N ALA A 265 -4.06 -5.66 -20.54
CA ALA A 265 -5.33 -5.84 -21.21
C ALA A 265 -5.49 -4.88 -22.42
N ALA A 266 -5.04 -3.63 -22.31
CA ALA A 266 -4.98 -2.68 -23.43
C ALA A 266 -4.08 -3.21 -24.57
N THR A 267 -2.91 -3.75 -24.23
CA THR A 267 -1.98 -4.37 -25.18
C THR A 267 -2.61 -5.60 -25.84
N THR A 268 -3.28 -6.45 -25.06
CA THR A 268 -4.03 -7.61 -25.57
C THR A 268 -5.09 -7.16 -26.58
N LEU A 269 -5.83 -6.12 -26.23
CA LEU A 269 -6.93 -5.59 -27.01
C LEU A 269 -6.41 -5.03 -28.36
N VAL A 270 -5.33 -4.23 -28.34
CA VAL A 270 -4.65 -3.72 -29.55
C VAL A 270 -4.20 -4.88 -30.46
N LEU A 271 -3.51 -5.87 -29.91
CA LEU A 271 -2.98 -7.02 -30.69
C LEU A 271 -4.10 -7.86 -31.29
N THR A 272 -5.17 -8.10 -30.53
CA THR A 272 -6.31 -8.89 -30.99
C THR A 272 -7.05 -8.19 -32.13
N TYR A 273 -7.25 -6.86 -32.03
CA TYR A 273 -7.90 -6.12 -33.11
C TYR A 273 -7.04 -5.98 -34.35
N GLN A 274 -5.72 -5.80 -34.21
CA GLN A 274 -4.82 -5.85 -35.36
C GLN A 274 -4.96 -7.18 -36.12
N HIS A 275 -5.02 -8.30 -35.39
CA HIS A 275 -5.25 -9.61 -35.97
C HIS A 275 -6.62 -9.73 -36.65
N TYR A 276 -7.69 -9.29 -35.98
CA TYR A 276 -9.05 -9.31 -36.51
C TYR A 276 -9.16 -8.51 -37.81
N VAL A 277 -8.57 -7.31 -37.84
CA VAL A 277 -8.51 -6.49 -39.06
C VAL A 277 -7.75 -7.21 -40.16
N ALA A 278 -6.60 -7.81 -39.85
CA ALA A 278 -5.81 -8.54 -40.85
C ALA A 278 -6.58 -9.72 -41.45
N SER A 279 -7.29 -10.50 -40.63
CA SER A 279 -8.06 -11.67 -41.09
C SER A 279 -9.32 -11.29 -41.88
N ARG A 280 -9.96 -10.15 -41.56
CA ARG A 280 -11.22 -9.72 -42.17
C ARG A 280 -11.08 -8.84 -43.41
N ARG A 281 -9.86 -8.41 -43.74
CA ARG A 281 -9.57 -7.61 -44.96
C ARG A 281 -10.17 -8.22 -46.23
N LYS A 282 -9.95 -9.52 -46.46
CA LYS A 282 -10.45 -10.21 -47.66
C LYS A 282 -11.97 -10.25 -47.69
N THR A 283 -12.62 -10.55 -46.55
CA THR A 283 -14.08 -10.59 -46.45
C THR A 283 -14.71 -9.24 -46.79
N ILE A 284 -14.16 -8.14 -46.25
CA ILE A 284 -14.69 -6.80 -46.52
C ILE A 284 -14.44 -6.37 -47.96
N ALA A 285 -13.29 -6.73 -48.54
CA ALA A 285 -13.03 -6.49 -49.93
C ALA A 285 -14.03 -7.24 -50.84
N MET A 286 -14.41 -8.49 -50.49
CA MET A 286 -15.45 -9.25 -51.19
C MET A 286 -16.83 -8.59 -51.06
N LEU A 287 -17.20 -8.15 -49.85
CA LEU A 287 -18.46 -7.42 -49.63
C LEU A 287 -18.54 -6.14 -50.47
N LYS A 288 -17.43 -5.39 -50.57
CA LYS A 288 -17.35 -4.19 -51.42
C LYS A 288 -17.46 -4.52 -52.90
N SER A 289 -16.84 -5.61 -53.37
CA SER A 289 -16.99 -6.06 -54.76
C SER A 289 -18.42 -6.50 -55.09
N LEU A 290 -19.18 -6.96 -54.09
CA LEU A 290 -20.60 -7.30 -54.21
C LEU A 290 -21.54 -6.08 -54.07
N GLY A 291 -21.00 -4.86 -53.92
CA GLY A 291 -21.78 -3.62 -53.87
C GLY A 291 -22.04 -3.06 -52.47
N ALA A 292 -21.42 -3.59 -51.41
CA ALA A 292 -21.57 -3.02 -50.06
C ALA A 292 -20.96 -1.60 -49.97
N SER A 293 -21.76 -0.62 -49.54
CA SER A 293 -21.32 0.77 -49.39
C SER A 293 -20.42 0.95 -48.16
N LYS A 294 -19.54 1.97 -48.21
CA LYS A 294 -18.66 2.32 -47.07
C LYS A 294 -19.46 2.62 -45.80
N GLN A 295 -20.57 3.34 -45.92
CA GLN A 295 -21.45 3.67 -44.78
C GLN A 295 -22.09 2.42 -44.15
N TRP A 296 -22.49 1.45 -44.97
CA TRP A 296 -23.04 0.19 -44.46
C TRP A 296 -22.00 -0.60 -43.66
N ILE A 297 -20.75 -0.66 -44.14
CA ILE A 297 -19.64 -1.32 -43.42
C ILE A 297 -19.32 -0.59 -42.11
N ILE A 298 -19.28 0.75 -42.11
CA ILE A 298 -19.08 1.54 -40.89
C ILE A 298 -20.20 1.25 -39.88
N LYS A 299 -21.46 1.22 -40.34
CA LYS A 299 -22.61 0.94 -39.47
C LYS A 299 -22.53 -0.47 -38.87
N TRP A 300 -22.18 -1.47 -39.66
CA TRP A 300 -22.01 -2.84 -39.18
C TRP A 300 -20.90 -2.95 -38.12
N LEU A 301 -19.72 -2.40 -38.41
CA LEU A 301 -18.59 -2.40 -37.46
C LEU A 301 -18.89 -1.59 -36.20
N SER A 302 -19.61 -0.47 -36.32
CA SER A 302 -20.01 0.36 -35.18
C SER A 302 -20.99 -0.39 -34.28
N VAL A 303 -21.97 -1.12 -34.84
CA VAL A 303 -22.87 -1.99 -34.06
C VAL A 303 -22.08 -3.08 -33.33
N GLN A 304 -21.11 -3.69 -34.00
CA GLN A 304 -20.27 -4.73 -33.40
C GLN A 304 -19.42 -4.21 -32.23
N VAL A 305 -18.80 -3.03 -32.40
CA VAL A 305 -18.04 -2.36 -31.34
C VAL A 305 -18.93 -1.95 -30.18
N SER A 306 -20.07 -1.32 -30.46
CA SER A 306 -21.03 -0.91 -29.44
C SER A 306 -21.50 -2.10 -28.62
N LEU A 307 -21.79 -3.23 -29.26
CA LEU A 307 -22.18 -4.46 -28.57
C LEU A 307 -21.06 -4.99 -27.66
N LEU A 308 -19.81 -4.98 -28.11
CA LEU A 308 -18.66 -5.39 -27.28
C LEU A 308 -18.51 -4.49 -26.05
N VAL A 309 -18.64 -3.16 -26.21
CA VAL A 309 -18.55 -2.21 -25.11
C VAL A 309 -19.69 -2.42 -24.11
N VAL A 310 -20.92 -2.62 -24.57
CA VAL A 310 -22.07 -2.88 -23.69
C VAL A 310 -21.91 -4.21 -22.93
N ILE A 311 -21.52 -5.28 -23.63
CA ILE A 311 -21.28 -6.58 -22.99
C ILE A 311 -20.13 -6.48 -21.97
N GLY A 312 -19.04 -5.82 -22.35
CA GLY A 312 -17.90 -5.59 -21.48
C GLY A 312 -18.27 -4.76 -20.24
N ALA A 313 -19.08 -3.71 -20.40
CA ALA A 313 -19.53 -2.88 -19.28
C ALA A 313 -20.43 -3.66 -18.32
N VAL A 314 -21.44 -4.37 -18.83
CA VAL A 314 -22.36 -5.13 -17.99
C VAL A 314 -21.64 -6.26 -17.26
N LEU A 315 -20.87 -7.09 -17.97
CA LEU A 315 -20.12 -8.18 -17.35
C LEU A 315 -18.98 -7.66 -16.47
N GLY A 316 -18.32 -6.59 -16.88
CA GLY A 316 -17.19 -6.00 -16.17
C GLY A 316 -17.61 -5.42 -14.83
N ILE A 317 -18.69 -4.63 -14.81
CA ILE A 317 -19.24 -4.10 -13.56
C ILE A 317 -19.77 -5.24 -12.68
N ALA A 318 -20.47 -6.23 -13.26
CA ALA A 318 -20.97 -7.38 -12.48
C ALA A 318 -19.83 -8.19 -11.83
N ILE A 319 -18.76 -8.48 -12.58
CA ILE A 319 -17.57 -9.15 -12.06
C ILE A 319 -16.82 -8.24 -11.08
N GLY A 320 -16.76 -6.94 -11.34
CA GLY A 320 -16.15 -5.95 -10.47
C GLY A 320 -16.83 -5.86 -9.10
N ILE A 321 -18.16 -5.90 -9.06
CA ILE A 321 -18.94 -6.00 -7.81
C ILE A 321 -18.64 -7.33 -7.09
N GLY A 322 -18.61 -8.44 -7.83
CA GLY A 322 -18.26 -9.74 -7.24
C GLY A 322 -16.82 -9.77 -6.70
N LEU A 323 -15.91 -9.06 -7.35
CA LEU A 323 -14.53 -8.92 -6.93
C LEU A 323 -14.38 -8.02 -5.69
N GLU A 324 -15.10 -6.90 -5.64
CA GLU A 324 -15.19 -6.05 -4.46
C GLU A 324 -15.73 -6.83 -3.25
N PHE A 325 -16.76 -7.66 -3.46
CA PHE A 325 -17.26 -8.56 -2.42
C PHE A 325 -16.21 -9.59 -1.98
N LEU A 326 -15.46 -10.18 -2.91
CA LEU A 326 -14.41 -11.16 -2.61
C LEU A 326 -13.22 -10.53 -1.88
N LEU A 327 -12.89 -9.27 -2.19
CA LEU A 327 -11.92 -8.47 -1.47
C LEU A 327 -12.42 -8.19 -0.04
N ARG A 328 -13.74 -8.09 0.17
CA ARG A 328 -14.38 -7.84 1.49
C ARG A 328 -14.43 -9.03 2.45
N ILE A 329 -14.40 -10.28 1.98
CA ILE A 329 -14.57 -11.46 2.84
C ILE A 329 -13.72 -11.42 4.14
N PRO A 330 -12.42 -11.07 4.14
CA PRO A 330 -11.64 -10.97 5.38
C PRO A 330 -11.94 -9.74 6.23
N LEU A 331 -12.63 -8.72 5.69
CA LEU A 331 -12.90 -7.44 6.34
C LEU A 331 -14.11 -7.46 7.31
N GLY A 332 -14.84 -8.58 7.41
CA GLY A 332 -16.16 -8.66 8.04
C GLY A 332 -16.25 -8.07 9.45
N ASP A 333 -15.28 -8.38 10.31
CA ASP A 333 -15.31 -8.01 11.73
C ASP A 333 -14.59 -6.68 12.05
N LEU A 334 -13.88 -6.10 11.07
CA LEU A 334 -13.07 -4.89 11.23
C LEU A 334 -13.72 -3.64 10.60
N LEU A 335 -14.65 -3.85 9.68
CA LEU A 335 -15.32 -2.75 8.99
C LEU A 335 -16.46 -2.16 9.82
N PRO A 336 -16.60 -0.83 9.86
CA PRO A 336 -17.73 -0.20 10.51
C PRO A 336 -19.05 -0.65 9.88
N THR A 337 -20.01 -1.01 10.72
CA THR A 337 -21.38 -1.34 10.33
C THR A 337 -22.29 -0.13 10.60
N PRO A 338 -22.96 0.47 9.60
CA PRO A 338 -22.99 0.12 8.18
C PRO A 338 -21.79 0.67 7.39
N LEU A 339 -21.48 -0.04 6.32
CA LEU A 339 -20.39 0.30 5.43
C LEU A 339 -20.69 1.54 4.57
N PRO A 340 -19.72 2.46 4.38
CA PRO A 340 -19.88 3.58 3.47
C PRO A 340 -20.19 3.13 2.04
N SER A 341 -20.98 3.92 1.31
CA SER A 341 -21.26 3.67 -0.11
C SER A 341 -20.19 4.33 -0.98
N TYR A 342 -19.58 3.58 -1.90
CA TYR A 342 -18.61 4.11 -2.88
C TYR A 342 -19.25 4.93 -4.02
N GLY A 343 -20.54 5.25 -3.93
CA GLY A 343 -21.25 6.03 -4.97
C GLY A 343 -21.30 5.37 -6.35
N ALA A 344 -21.54 6.19 -7.39
CA ALA A 344 -21.52 5.77 -8.79
C ALA A 344 -20.17 6.07 -9.49
N GLU A 345 -19.27 6.76 -8.80
CA GLU A 345 -18.00 7.25 -9.34
C GLU A 345 -17.07 6.13 -9.84
N PRO A 346 -16.87 5.02 -9.11
CA PRO A 346 -16.07 3.88 -9.61
C PRO A 346 -16.61 3.28 -10.91
N ALA A 347 -17.94 3.24 -11.08
CA ALA A 347 -18.56 2.76 -12.31
C ALA A 347 -18.30 3.72 -13.48
N ILE A 348 -18.38 5.03 -13.22
CA ILE A 348 -18.10 6.06 -14.22
C ILE A 348 -16.63 5.99 -14.64
N LEU A 349 -15.69 5.91 -13.69
CA LEU A 349 -14.26 5.79 -13.96
C LEU A 349 -13.92 4.52 -14.76
N ALA A 350 -14.53 3.38 -14.42
CA ALA A 350 -14.35 2.13 -15.15
C ALA A 350 -14.88 2.19 -16.60
N ILE A 351 -16.01 2.85 -16.83
CA ILE A 351 -16.58 3.02 -18.17
C ILE A 351 -15.74 4.02 -18.97
N VAL A 352 -15.38 5.16 -18.39
CA VAL A 352 -14.59 6.20 -19.04
C VAL A 352 -13.21 5.67 -19.42
N SER A 353 -12.53 4.97 -18.52
CA SER A 353 -11.23 4.32 -18.81
C SER A 353 -11.34 3.29 -19.94
N SER A 354 -12.39 2.46 -19.92
CA SER A 354 -12.63 1.50 -20.99
C SER A 354 -12.92 2.16 -22.35
N ILE A 355 -13.58 3.32 -22.37
CA ILE A 355 -13.82 4.08 -23.61
C ILE A 355 -12.50 4.68 -24.09
N LEU A 356 -11.73 5.28 -23.18
CA LEU A 356 -10.46 5.94 -23.46
C LEU A 356 -9.41 4.95 -24.00
N ILE A 357 -9.40 3.71 -23.52
CA ILE A 357 -8.54 2.62 -24.02
C ILE A 357 -9.15 1.96 -25.26
N GLY A 358 -10.43 1.59 -25.17
CA GLY A 358 -11.11 0.78 -26.16
C GLY A 358 -11.28 1.50 -27.50
N VAL A 359 -11.72 2.76 -27.50
CA VAL A 359 -12.00 3.51 -28.73
C VAL A 359 -10.76 3.71 -29.60
N PRO A 360 -9.59 4.15 -29.09
CA PRO A 360 -8.38 4.25 -29.90
C PRO A 360 -7.88 2.89 -30.39
N ALA A 361 -7.87 1.88 -29.51
CA ALA A 361 -7.40 0.55 -29.85
C ALA A 361 -8.23 -0.12 -30.96
N LEU A 362 -9.54 0.17 -30.99
CA LEU A 362 -10.49 -0.27 -31.99
C LEU A 362 -10.49 0.58 -33.25
N GLY A 363 -10.60 1.88 -33.06
CA GLY A 363 -10.88 2.86 -34.10
C GLY A 363 -9.75 2.92 -35.11
N ILE A 364 -8.50 2.94 -34.65
CA ILE A 364 -7.33 3.08 -35.54
C ILE A 364 -7.23 1.87 -36.50
N PRO A 365 -7.25 0.60 -36.04
CA PRO A 365 -7.26 -0.55 -36.96
C PRO A 365 -8.51 -0.62 -37.84
N LEU A 366 -9.70 -0.31 -37.31
CA LEU A 366 -10.95 -0.39 -38.06
C LEU A 366 -11.06 0.64 -39.19
N ILE A 367 -10.53 1.85 -39.01
CA ILE A 367 -10.44 2.84 -40.10
C ILE A 367 -9.63 2.28 -41.27
N GLY A 368 -8.52 1.58 -40.98
CA GLY A 368 -7.74 0.87 -41.99
C GLY A 368 -8.56 -0.20 -42.72
N LEU A 369 -9.42 -0.93 -42.00
CA LEU A 369 -10.29 -1.96 -42.56
C LEU A 369 -11.39 -1.37 -43.46
N VAL A 370 -12.00 -0.26 -43.06
CA VAL A 370 -13.04 0.46 -43.82
C VAL A 370 -12.46 1.09 -45.10
N ASN A 371 -11.17 1.43 -45.13
CA ASN A 371 -10.53 2.03 -46.30
C ASN A 371 -9.91 0.99 -47.27
N THR A 372 -10.11 -0.31 -47.03
CA THR A 372 -9.65 -1.37 -47.95
C THR A 372 -10.30 -1.26 -49.33
N SER A 373 -9.53 -1.38 -50.40
CA SER A 373 -10.02 -1.34 -51.78
C SER A 373 -10.59 -2.70 -52.21
N ALA A 374 -11.65 -2.71 -53.03
CA ALA A 374 -12.24 -3.95 -53.54
C ALA A 374 -11.26 -4.80 -54.38
N ILE A 375 -10.26 -4.15 -55.00
CA ILE A 375 -9.21 -4.81 -55.79
C ILE A 375 -8.33 -5.76 -54.95
N SER A 376 -8.29 -5.59 -53.62
CA SER A 376 -7.52 -6.46 -52.73
C SER A 376 -8.02 -7.92 -52.66
N VAL A 377 -9.23 -8.20 -53.18
CA VAL A 377 -9.71 -9.58 -53.39
C VAL A 377 -8.89 -10.32 -54.45
N ILE A 378 -8.50 -9.61 -55.51
CA ILE A 378 -7.81 -10.17 -56.69
C ILE A 378 -6.30 -10.04 -56.51
N GLN A 379 -5.83 -8.93 -55.93
CA GLN A 379 -4.43 -8.69 -55.61
C GLN A 379 -4.23 -8.61 -54.10
N SER A 380 -3.99 -9.76 -53.47
CA SER A 380 -3.63 -9.85 -52.04
C SER A 380 -2.32 -9.12 -51.68
N ASN A 381 -1.54 -8.72 -52.70
CA ASN A 381 -0.18 -8.20 -52.56
C ASN A 381 -0.04 -6.68 -52.83
N HIS A 382 -1.14 -5.91 -52.88
CA HIS A 382 -1.01 -4.46 -52.97
C HIS A 382 -0.49 -3.90 -51.63
N GLN A 383 0.83 -3.74 -51.55
CA GLN A 383 1.56 -3.08 -50.47
C GLN A 383 1.06 -1.64 -50.35
N LEU A 384 0.03 -1.42 -49.53
CA LEU A 384 -0.29 -0.09 -49.04
C LEU A 384 0.94 0.41 -48.28
N ARG A 385 1.48 1.57 -48.68
CA ARG A 385 2.50 2.33 -47.93
C ARG A 385 2.19 2.19 -46.44
N GLU A 386 3.12 1.59 -45.69
CA GLU A 386 3.05 1.48 -44.23
C GLU A 386 2.85 2.90 -43.67
N SER A 387 1.61 3.22 -43.29
CA SER A 387 1.30 4.55 -42.76
C SER A 387 1.88 4.67 -41.37
N TYR A 388 2.65 5.73 -41.12
CA TYR A 388 3.18 6.09 -39.81
C TYR A 388 2.10 6.15 -38.72
N LYS A 389 0.83 6.34 -39.11
CA LYS A 389 -0.34 6.33 -38.21
C LYS A 389 -0.51 5.00 -37.44
N LYS A 390 0.11 3.90 -37.87
CA LYS A 390 0.10 2.64 -37.11
C LYS A 390 0.87 2.74 -35.79
N TYR A 391 1.89 3.60 -35.70
CA TYR A 391 2.65 3.79 -34.45
C TYR A 391 1.81 4.49 -33.37
N LEU A 392 0.72 5.17 -33.75
CA LEU A 392 -0.23 5.76 -32.81
C LEU A 392 -0.92 4.70 -31.93
N LEU A 393 -0.91 3.42 -32.33
CA LEU A 393 -1.40 2.30 -31.52
C LEU A 393 -0.53 2.01 -30.29
N LEU A 394 0.75 2.39 -30.29
CA LEU A 394 1.62 2.22 -29.12
C LEU A 394 1.24 3.20 -27.98
N LEU A 395 0.63 4.33 -28.33
CA LEU A 395 0.20 5.35 -27.36
C LEU A 395 -1.10 4.97 -26.64
N VAL A 396 -1.85 3.99 -27.16
CA VAL A 396 -3.16 3.58 -26.64
C VAL A 396 -3.12 3.07 -25.20
N PRO A 397 -2.17 2.22 -24.77
CA PRO A 397 -2.02 1.88 -23.36
C PRO A 397 -1.40 3.02 -22.52
N ILE A 398 -0.62 3.93 -23.12
CA ILE A 398 0.19 4.93 -22.40
C ILE A 398 -0.62 6.19 -22.07
N ILE A 399 -1.40 6.74 -23.02
CA ILE A 399 -2.15 7.99 -22.81
C ILE A 399 -3.20 7.86 -21.69
N PRO A 400 -4.07 6.83 -21.66
CA PRO A 400 -5.05 6.67 -20.59
C PRO A 400 -4.38 6.50 -19.23
N MET A 401 -3.27 5.77 -19.18
CA MET A 401 -2.47 5.58 -17.98
C MET A 401 -1.93 6.91 -17.46
N MET A 402 -1.37 7.74 -18.33
CA MET A 402 -0.84 9.06 -17.99
C MET A 402 -1.92 10.02 -17.50
N LEU A 403 -3.14 9.94 -18.05
CA LEU A 403 -4.24 10.80 -17.64
C LEU A 403 -4.87 10.39 -16.30
N MET A 404 -4.83 9.10 -15.96
CA MET A 404 -5.47 8.58 -14.73
C MET A 404 -4.50 8.46 -13.55
N TYR A 405 -3.24 8.15 -13.82
CA TYR A 405 -2.23 7.84 -12.79
C TYR A 405 -0.95 8.65 -13.00
N GLY A 406 -1.04 9.80 -13.69
CA GLY A 406 0.11 10.63 -14.04
C GLY A 406 0.86 11.21 -12.85
N ASP A 407 0.16 11.41 -11.74
CA ASP A 407 0.71 11.98 -10.50
C ASP A 407 1.51 10.94 -9.70
N ASN A 408 1.33 9.64 -9.98
CA ASN A 408 2.00 8.57 -9.24
C ASN A 408 3.37 8.23 -9.86
N LEU A 409 4.46 8.48 -9.11
CA LEU A 409 5.83 8.19 -9.50
C LEU A 409 6.05 6.72 -9.92
N LEU A 410 5.38 5.77 -9.27
CA LEU A 410 5.51 4.33 -9.54
C LEU A 410 5.13 3.99 -10.99
N VAL A 411 4.14 4.68 -11.53
CA VAL A 411 3.73 4.49 -12.93
C VAL A 411 4.82 4.92 -13.89
N TRP A 412 5.51 6.03 -13.60
CA TRP A 412 6.65 6.49 -14.39
C TRP A 412 7.83 5.51 -14.33
N ILE A 413 8.09 4.92 -13.17
CA ILE A 413 9.12 3.89 -13.00
C ILE A 413 8.80 2.67 -13.88
N VAL A 414 7.55 2.19 -13.87
CA VAL A 414 7.14 1.08 -14.75
C VAL A 414 7.23 1.46 -16.23
N LEU A 415 6.80 2.66 -16.63
CA LEU A 415 6.93 3.12 -18.02
C LEU A 415 8.39 3.21 -18.46
N ALA A 416 9.28 3.69 -17.58
CA ALA A 416 10.72 3.69 -17.81
C ALA A 416 11.26 2.25 -17.92
N GLY A 417 10.79 1.33 -17.07
CA GLY A 417 11.08 -0.10 -17.14
C GLY A 417 10.68 -0.72 -18.48
N ILE A 418 9.51 -0.39 -19.01
CA ILE A 418 9.05 -0.81 -20.34
C ILE A 418 9.98 -0.28 -21.44
N ALA A 419 10.33 1.01 -21.40
CA ALA A 419 11.26 1.60 -22.36
C ALA A 419 12.65 0.93 -22.30
N CYS A 420 13.17 0.70 -21.08
CA CYS A 420 14.41 -0.01 -20.83
C CYS A 420 14.36 -1.45 -21.38
N LEU A 421 13.27 -2.19 -21.15
CA LEU A 421 13.09 -3.54 -21.69
C LEU A 421 13.23 -3.57 -23.21
N PHE A 422 12.60 -2.63 -23.94
CA PHE A 422 12.70 -2.59 -25.40
C PHE A 422 14.10 -2.21 -25.87
N LEU A 423 14.81 -1.35 -25.14
CA LEU A 423 16.20 -0.99 -25.42
C LEU A 423 17.13 -2.20 -25.22
N VAL A 424 17.02 -2.88 -24.08
CA VAL A 424 17.79 -4.09 -23.78
C VAL A 424 17.49 -5.19 -24.80
N LEU A 425 16.22 -5.40 -25.17
CA LEU A 425 15.84 -6.35 -26.20
C LEU A 425 16.49 -6.04 -27.56
N ALA A 426 16.55 -4.77 -27.95
CA ALA A 426 17.22 -4.37 -29.18
C ALA A 426 18.72 -4.70 -29.16
N VAL A 427 19.40 -4.44 -28.02
CA VAL A 427 20.82 -4.77 -27.81
C VAL A 427 21.04 -6.28 -27.82
N VAL A 428 20.30 -7.02 -27.00
CA VAL A 428 20.41 -8.50 -26.88
C VAL A 428 20.11 -9.17 -28.21
N SER A 429 19.08 -8.72 -28.94
CA SER A 429 18.78 -9.24 -30.27
C SER A 429 19.97 -9.09 -31.22
N ASN A 430 20.67 -7.95 -31.20
CA ASN A 430 21.85 -7.74 -32.05
C ASN A 430 23.05 -8.61 -31.61
N VAL A 431 23.26 -8.76 -30.30
CA VAL A 431 24.34 -9.59 -29.73
C VAL A 431 24.14 -11.07 -30.03
N VAL A 432 22.94 -11.60 -29.79
CA VAL A 432 22.58 -13.01 -30.04
C VAL A 432 22.76 -13.35 -31.52
N LEU A 433 22.35 -12.46 -32.43
CA LEU A 433 22.55 -12.65 -33.86
C LEU A 433 24.04 -12.73 -34.25
N ARG A 434 24.91 -11.92 -33.64
CA ARG A 434 26.36 -11.94 -33.89
C ARG A 434 27.05 -13.19 -33.32
N LEU A 435 26.68 -13.62 -32.11
CA LEU A 435 27.27 -14.79 -31.46
C LEU A 435 26.84 -16.10 -32.16
N PHE A 436 25.55 -16.30 -32.36
CA PHE A 436 25.02 -17.54 -32.92
C PHE A 436 25.24 -17.69 -34.43
N GLY A 437 25.56 -16.60 -35.13
CA GLY A 437 26.00 -16.65 -36.52
C GLY A 437 27.35 -17.35 -36.72
N LYS A 438 28.18 -17.48 -35.68
CA LYS A 438 29.54 -18.06 -35.73
C LYS A 438 29.64 -19.50 -35.24
N LEU A 439 28.61 -20.03 -34.56
CA LEU A 439 28.64 -21.38 -33.98
C LEU A 439 28.13 -22.45 -34.98
N PRO A 440 28.76 -23.65 -35.02
CA PRO A 440 28.27 -24.77 -35.82
C PRO A 440 26.99 -25.35 -35.20
N THR A 441 25.84 -24.75 -35.51
CA THR A 441 24.54 -25.14 -34.96
C THR A 441 23.83 -26.21 -35.81
N SER A 442 22.95 -26.99 -35.18
CA SER A 442 22.14 -28.00 -35.87
C SER A 442 21.27 -27.38 -36.98
N THR A 443 20.91 -28.15 -38.01
CA THR A 443 20.15 -27.61 -39.16
C THR A 443 18.79 -27.02 -38.77
N SER A 444 18.13 -27.53 -37.73
CA SER A 444 16.89 -26.95 -37.18
C SER A 444 17.12 -25.63 -36.46
N MET A 445 18.20 -25.51 -35.68
CA MET A 445 18.55 -24.26 -34.98
C MET A 445 19.00 -23.17 -35.96
N ARG A 446 19.77 -23.56 -36.99
CA ARG A 446 20.18 -22.65 -38.08
C ARG A 446 18.99 -22.11 -38.87
N LEU A 447 17.96 -22.94 -39.09
CA LEU A 447 16.71 -22.51 -39.71
C LEU A 447 15.94 -21.51 -38.83
N ALA A 448 15.88 -21.75 -37.52
CA ALA A 448 15.26 -20.82 -36.57
C ALA A 448 15.99 -19.47 -36.52
N LEU A 449 17.31 -19.48 -36.34
CA LEU A 449 18.17 -18.29 -36.32
C LEU A 449 18.11 -17.49 -37.63
N SER A 450 18.16 -18.17 -38.77
CA SER A 450 18.05 -17.51 -40.07
C SER A 450 16.71 -16.79 -40.25
N ARG A 451 15.64 -17.24 -39.59
CA ARG A 451 14.33 -16.61 -39.69
C ARG A 451 14.26 -15.33 -38.87
N ILE A 452 14.76 -15.38 -37.63
CA ILE A 452 14.88 -14.21 -36.76
C ILE A 452 15.62 -13.08 -37.50
N ASN A 453 16.71 -13.44 -38.21
CA ASN A 453 17.51 -12.48 -38.97
C ASN A 453 16.84 -11.95 -40.25
N ARG A 454 15.95 -12.74 -40.88
CA ARG A 454 15.23 -12.30 -42.10
C ARG A 454 14.09 -11.33 -41.81
N THR A 455 13.52 -11.38 -40.61
CA THR A 455 12.36 -10.55 -40.22
C THR A 455 12.56 -9.96 -38.82
N PRO A 456 13.58 -9.10 -38.62
CA PRO A 456 13.98 -8.63 -37.30
C PRO A 456 12.89 -7.83 -36.60
N PHE A 457 12.14 -6.99 -37.34
CA PHE A 457 11.08 -6.16 -36.76
C PHE A 457 9.88 -6.99 -36.27
N ALA A 458 9.38 -7.92 -37.09
CA ALA A 458 8.25 -8.76 -36.74
C ALA A 458 8.58 -9.70 -35.57
N THR A 459 9.80 -10.24 -35.55
CA THR A 459 10.28 -11.12 -34.48
C THR A 459 10.55 -10.33 -33.19
N GLY A 460 11.11 -9.12 -33.31
CA GLY A 460 11.34 -8.22 -32.19
C GLY A 460 10.05 -7.82 -31.48
N ILE A 461 8.97 -7.52 -32.23
CA ILE A 461 7.65 -7.26 -31.62
C ILE A 461 7.13 -8.49 -30.87
N GLN A 462 7.25 -9.69 -31.44
CA GLN A 462 6.79 -10.91 -30.76
C GLN A 462 7.57 -11.19 -29.47
N PHE A 463 8.90 -11.05 -29.51
CA PHE A 463 9.75 -11.24 -28.34
C PHE A 463 9.51 -10.15 -27.30
N GLY A 464 9.37 -8.89 -27.74
CA GLY A 464 9.10 -7.75 -26.88
C GLY A 464 7.74 -7.82 -26.22
N SER A 465 6.68 -8.22 -26.93
CA SER A 465 5.36 -8.39 -26.32
C SER A 465 5.32 -9.56 -25.33
N LEU A 466 6.02 -10.66 -25.62
CA LEU A 466 6.14 -11.77 -24.67
C LEU A 466 6.94 -11.33 -23.43
N ALA A 467 8.11 -10.72 -23.63
CA ALA A 467 8.96 -10.23 -22.54
C ALA A 467 8.22 -9.18 -21.68
N LEU A 468 7.52 -8.24 -22.31
CA LEU A 468 6.68 -7.26 -21.62
C LEU A 468 5.61 -7.93 -20.76
N SER A 469 4.87 -8.91 -21.31
CA SER A 469 3.84 -9.62 -20.53
C SER A 469 4.39 -10.32 -19.30
N LEU A 470 5.59 -10.89 -19.43
CA LEU A 470 6.25 -11.63 -18.36
C LEU A 470 6.87 -10.69 -17.34
N MET A 471 7.48 -9.59 -17.79
CA MET A 471 8.01 -8.54 -16.94
C MET A 471 6.91 -7.97 -16.07
N LEU A 472 5.78 -7.60 -16.67
CA LEU A 472 4.63 -7.05 -15.94
C LEU A 472 4.05 -8.03 -14.92
N LEU A 473 3.92 -9.32 -15.28
CA LEU A 473 3.50 -10.37 -14.34
C LEU A 473 4.51 -10.55 -13.21
N SER A 474 5.80 -10.52 -13.55
CA SER A 474 6.92 -10.62 -12.61
C SER A 474 6.94 -9.47 -11.61
N ILE A 475 6.76 -8.22 -12.08
CA ILE A 475 6.67 -7.03 -11.21
C ILE A 475 5.54 -7.18 -10.20
N ILE A 476 4.33 -7.57 -10.63
CA ILE A 476 3.20 -7.78 -9.71
C ILE A 476 3.54 -8.81 -8.62
N TRP A 477 4.19 -9.89 -9.00
CA TRP A 477 4.56 -10.97 -8.08
C TRP A 477 5.68 -10.57 -7.13
N LEU A 478 6.72 -9.88 -7.63
CA LEU A 478 7.89 -9.47 -6.84
C LEU A 478 7.54 -8.37 -5.85
N VAL A 479 6.85 -7.32 -6.28
CA VAL A 479 6.42 -6.26 -5.35
C VAL A 479 5.50 -6.85 -4.26
N ARG A 480 4.63 -7.81 -4.62
CA ARG A 480 3.84 -8.54 -3.62
C ARG A 480 4.71 -9.35 -2.64
N SER A 481 5.71 -10.10 -3.11
CA SER A 481 6.55 -10.90 -2.22
C SER A 481 7.35 -10.03 -1.27
N ASP A 482 7.88 -8.94 -1.78
CA ASP A 482 8.80 -8.06 -1.07
C ASP A 482 8.05 -7.24 0.00
N LEU A 483 6.89 -6.68 -0.35
CA LEU A 483 6.01 -6.02 0.62
C LEU A 483 5.54 -7.00 1.70
N LEU A 484 5.19 -8.24 1.31
CA LEU A 484 4.79 -9.26 2.27
C LEU A 484 5.94 -9.63 3.21
N SER A 485 7.17 -9.75 2.71
CA SER A 485 8.34 -10.04 3.54
C SER A 485 8.69 -8.89 4.47
N ASP A 486 8.63 -7.63 3.99
CA ASP A 486 8.90 -6.43 4.79
C ASP A 486 7.91 -6.32 5.96
N TRP A 487 6.62 -6.56 5.71
CA TRP A 487 5.62 -6.55 6.78
C TRP A 487 5.76 -7.70 7.77
N GLN A 488 6.13 -8.91 7.30
CA GLN A 488 6.43 -10.03 8.20
C GLN A 488 7.66 -9.77 9.08
N GLN A 489 8.63 -9.00 8.55
CA GLN A 489 9.82 -8.59 9.30
C GLN A 489 9.49 -7.50 10.32
N THR A 490 8.56 -6.60 10.00
CA THR A 490 8.11 -5.53 10.89
C THR A 490 7.37 -6.06 12.14
N LEU A 491 6.48 -7.03 11.96
CA LEU A 491 5.72 -7.68 13.04
C LEU A 491 5.85 -9.20 13.00
N PRO A 492 7.01 -9.75 13.40
CA PRO A 492 7.21 -11.19 13.47
C PRO A 492 6.20 -11.84 14.40
N GLU A 493 5.80 -13.08 14.13
CA GLU A 493 4.90 -13.83 15.01
C GLU A 493 5.42 -13.88 16.45
N ASN A 494 6.75 -13.91 16.63
CA ASN A 494 7.45 -13.98 17.92
C ASN A 494 7.88 -12.62 18.50
N ALA A 495 7.37 -11.50 17.98
CA ALA A 495 7.72 -10.19 18.52
C ALA A 495 7.36 -10.04 20.02
N PRO A 496 8.13 -9.25 20.80
CA PRO A 496 7.72 -8.83 22.14
C PRO A 496 6.38 -8.10 22.08
N ASN A 497 5.47 -8.46 22.97
CA ASN A 497 4.10 -7.92 23.03
C ASN A 497 3.79 -7.32 24.41
N ALA A 498 4.80 -7.17 25.26
CA ALA A 498 4.74 -6.43 26.50
C ALA A 498 6.06 -5.70 26.77
N PHE A 499 5.96 -4.51 27.37
CA PHE A 499 7.10 -3.68 27.74
C PHE A 499 6.95 -3.22 29.18
N ALA A 500 7.93 -3.50 30.01
CA ALA A 500 8.03 -2.95 31.36
C ALA A 500 8.98 -1.74 31.33
N LEU A 501 8.51 -0.63 31.89
CA LEU A 501 9.17 0.68 31.94
C LEU A 501 9.34 1.12 33.40
N ASN A 502 10.20 2.10 33.63
CA ASN A 502 10.44 2.70 34.95
C ASN A 502 10.92 1.70 36.01
N ILE A 503 11.55 0.58 35.62
CA ILE A 503 12.05 -0.38 36.60
C ILE A 503 13.22 0.25 37.35
N ALA A 504 13.10 0.41 38.67
CA ALA A 504 14.15 1.02 39.46
C ALA A 504 15.37 0.08 39.57
N SER A 505 16.57 0.65 39.72
CA SER A 505 17.81 -0.14 39.77
C SER A 505 17.84 -1.19 40.90
N TYR A 506 17.13 -0.96 42.01
CA TYR A 506 17.04 -1.90 43.12
C TYR A 506 15.99 -3.02 42.90
N GLU A 507 15.04 -2.82 42.00
CA GLU A 507 13.95 -3.77 41.69
C GLU A 507 14.27 -4.63 40.46
N LYS A 508 15.20 -4.16 39.62
CA LYS A 508 15.57 -4.77 38.33
C LYS A 508 15.82 -6.28 38.44
N ASP A 509 16.73 -6.70 39.32
CA ASP A 509 17.17 -8.09 39.35
C ASP A 509 16.06 -9.04 39.81
N ASP A 510 15.22 -8.60 40.76
CA ASP A 510 14.06 -9.35 41.25
C ASP A 510 12.93 -9.43 40.19
N TYR A 511 12.69 -8.31 39.49
CA TYR A 511 11.74 -8.25 38.39
C TYR A 511 12.14 -9.20 37.25
N LEU A 512 13.42 -9.18 36.86
CA LEU A 512 13.96 -10.07 35.83
C LEU A 512 13.93 -11.53 36.27
N ALA A 513 14.25 -11.84 37.53
CA ALA A 513 14.20 -13.19 38.07
C ALA A 513 12.77 -13.77 38.03
N THR A 514 11.76 -12.95 38.30
CA THR A 514 10.35 -13.37 38.21
C THR A 514 9.93 -13.69 36.77
N ILE A 515 10.40 -12.89 35.78
CA ILE A 515 10.18 -13.17 34.36
C ILE A 515 10.87 -14.47 33.93
N ASP A 516 12.14 -14.62 34.31
CA ASP A 516 12.95 -15.78 33.94
C ASP A 516 12.41 -17.07 34.58
N ALA A 517 11.91 -17.01 35.82
CA ALA A 517 11.32 -18.15 36.52
C ALA A 517 10.02 -18.68 35.87
N ASN A 518 9.30 -17.82 35.15
CA ASN A 518 8.09 -18.18 34.42
C ASN A 518 8.35 -18.60 32.96
N ASN A 519 9.62 -18.78 32.56
CA ASN A 519 10.04 -19.14 31.20
C ASN A 519 9.54 -18.17 30.11
N VAL A 520 9.45 -16.88 30.43
CA VAL A 520 9.05 -15.85 29.48
C VAL A 520 10.27 -15.35 28.69
N GLU A 521 10.20 -15.38 27.36
CA GLU A 521 11.26 -14.82 26.51
C GLU A 521 11.30 -13.28 26.66
N ARG A 522 12.47 -12.76 27.05
CA ARG A 522 12.72 -11.32 27.24
C ARG A 522 13.97 -10.82 26.54
N THR A 523 14.00 -9.53 26.25
CA THR A 523 15.18 -8.82 25.77
C THR A 523 16.13 -8.45 26.92
N GLN A 524 17.32 -7.95 26.55
CA GLN A 524 18.21 -7.32 27.51
C GLN A 524 17.54 -6.08 28.12
N ALA A 525 17.80 -5.83 29.41
CA ALA A 525 17.34 -4.63 30.08
C ALA A 525 18.16 -3.41 29.61
N PHE A 526 17.48 -2.36 29.16
CA PHE A 526 18.11 -1.12 28.72
C PHE A 526 17.96 -0.02 29.77
N PRO A 527 19.04 0.68 30.17
CA PRO A 527 18.91 1.85 31.03
C PRO A 527 18.33 3.02 30.23
N ILE A 528 17.40 3.75 30.82
CA ILE A 528 16.73 4.91 30.26
C ILE A 528 17.02 6.14 31.10
N ILE A 529 17.51 7.17 30.44
CA ILE A 529 17.77 8.50 30.97
C ILE A 529 17.08 9.50 30.06
N ARG A 530 16.48 10.56 30.61
CA ARG A 530 15.87 11.63 29.81
C ARG A 530 16.80 12.83 29.70
N GLY A 531 16.87 13.41 28.52
CA GLY A 531 17.54 14.68 28.33
C GLY A 531 17.26 15.28 26.97
N ARG A 532 17.91 16.40 26.70
CA ARG A 532 17.69 17.20 25.49
C ARG A 532 19.02 17.57 24.84
N LEU A 533 19.09 17.51 23.51
CA LEU A 533 20.21 18.06 22.76
C LEU A 533 20.11 19.59 22.78
N THR A 534 21.13 20.26 23.29
CA THR A 534 21.15 21.73 23.40
C THR A 534 22.00 22.39 22.35
N THR A 535 23.22 21.87 22.11
CA THR A 535 24.12 22.45 21.12
C THR A 535 24.81 21.37 20.30
N ILE A 536 25.07 21.71 19.04
CA ILE A 536 25.83 20.94 18.06
C ILE A 536 27.05 21.80 17.72
N ASN A 537 28.26 21.32 17.99
CA ASN A 537 29.50 22.06 17.75
C ASN A 537 29.50 23.50 18.34
N GLY A 538 28.80 23.70 19.47
CA GLY A 538 28.69 24.99 20.16
C GLY A 538 27.60 25.94 19.64
N VAL A 539 26.87 25.57 18.60
CA VAL A 539 25.72 26.31 18.05
C VAL A 539 24.41 25.70 18.59
N GLU A 540 23.37 26.51 18.85
CA GLU A 540 22.10 25.98 19.37
C GLU A 540 21.46 25.01 18.38
N ALA A 541 21.04 23.84 18.88
CA ALA A 541 20.52 22.76 18.03
C ALA A 541 19.24 23.18 17.26
N ASN A 542 18.47 24.14 17.79
CA ASN A 542 17.29 24.68 17.13
C ASN A 542 17.60 25.53 15.88
N GLU A 543 18.83 26.05 15.75
CA GLU A 543 19.23 26.81 14.56
C GLU A 543 19.56 25.89 13.37
N TYR A 544 19.76 24.59 13.60
CA TYR A 544 19.95 23.59 12.55
C TYR A 544 18.65 23.09 11.93
N SER A 545 17.49 23.35 12.55
CA SER A 545 16.19 22.98 11.98
C SER A 545 15.63 24.13 11.13
N ASP A 546 15.82 24.07 9.81
CA ASP A 546 15.29 25.06 8.84
C ASP A 546 13.79 24.87 8.52
N THR A 547 13.15 23.79 9.02
CA THR A 547 11.75 23.45 8.74
C THR A 547 10.77 23.86 9.84
N SER A 548 9.64 24.45 9.44
CA SER A 548 8.46 24.72 10.29
C SER A 548 7.91 23.45 10.97
N GLU A 549 8.25 22.28 10.42
CA GLU A 549 8.14 20.97 11.04
C GLU A 549 9.49 20.62 11.66
N GLY A 550 9.76 21.10 12.88
CA GLY A 550 10.99 20.75 13.60
C GLY A 550 11.04 19.25 13.90
N THR A 551 12.23 18.64 13.85
CA THR A 551 12.41 17.23 14.22
C THR A 551 11.89 17.00 15.65
N ASP A 552 11.03 15.99 15.84
CA ASP A 552 10.46 15.64 17.16
C ASP A 552 11.55 15.30 18.21
N ALA A 553 12.80 15.05 17.77
CA ALA A 553 13.97 14.85 18.61
C ALA A 553 14.52 16.13 19.27
N LEU A 554 14.28 17.32 18.71
CA LEU A 554 14.74 18.61 19.25
C LEU A 554 13.67 19.32 20.09
N SER A 555 12.40 19.07 19.80
CA SER A 555 11.27 19.77 20.42
C SER A 555 10.95 19.32 21.85
N ARG A 556 11.52 18.20 22.31
CA ARG A 556 11.26 17.61 23.63
C ARG A 556 12.49 16.93 24.23
N GLU A 557 12.40 16.63 25.53
CA GLU A 557 13.30 15.68 26.16
C GLU A 557 13.01 14.27 25.60
N ILE A 558 14.07 13.59 25.14
CA ILE A 558 14.01 12.25 24.57
C ILE A 558 14.68 11.23 25.49
N ASN A 559 14.36 9.96 25.28
CA ASN A 559 14.95 8.86 26.03
C ASN A 559 16.30 8.48 25.41
N PHE A 560 17.35 8.53 26.24
CA PHE A 560 18.69 8.05 25.95
C PHE A 560 18.92 6.70 26.61
N THR A 561 19.81 5.91 26.01
CA THR A 561 20.33 4.70 26.64
C THR A 561 21.85 4.66 26.54
N TRP A 562 22.46 3.77 27.30
CA TRP A 562 23.89 3.47 27.23
C TRP A 562 24.13 1.97 27.39
N GLY A 563 25.23 1.49 26.82
CA GLY A 563 25.61 0.08 26.90
C GLY A 563 27.01 -0.18 26.36
N ASP A 564 27.59 -1.34 26.70
CA ASP A 564 28.95 -1.69 26.26
C ASP A 564 29.04 -1.97 24.76
N ALA A 565 27.91 -2.34 24.15
CA ALA A 565 27.76 -2.63 22.73
C ALA A 565 26.43 -2.10 22.21
N LEU A 566 26.40 -1.79 20.91
CA LEU A 566 25.16 -1.48 20.21
C LEU A 566 24.26 -2.74 20.11
N PRO A 567 22.93 -2.59 20.11
CA PRO A 567 22.03 -3.70 19.88
C PRO A 567 22.31 -4.40 18.54
N VAL A 568 22.28 -5.74 18.52
CA VAL A 568 22.63 -6.56 17.33
C VAL A 568 21.74 -6.26 16.12
N TYR A 569 20.52 -5.75 16.35
CA TYR A 569 19.56 -5.39 15.31
C TYR A 569 19.74 -3.97 14.75
N ASN A 570 20.71 -3.18 15.27
CA ASN A 570 21.03 -1.88 14.72
C ASN A 570 22.25 -2.01 13.78
N GLU A 571 22.03 -1.80 12.49
CA GLU A 571 23.11 -1.77 11.51
C GLU A 571 23.86 -0.42 11.57
N VAL A 572 25.18 -0.48 11.66
CA VAL A 572 26.04 0.72 11.63
C VAL A 572 26.35 1.05 10.16
N LEU A 573 25.87 2.21 9.70
CA LEU A 573 26.07 2.69 8.34
C LEU A 573 27.44 3.38 8.18
N GLU A 574 27.79 4.21 9.17
CA GLU A 574 29.04 4.98 9.17
C GLU A 574 29.73 4.97 10.54
N GLY A 575 31.06 5.09 10.53
CA GLY A 575 31.87 5.13 11.74
C GLY A 575 32.09 3.76 12.39
N ALA A 576 32.47 3.77 13.66
CA ALA A 576 32.70 2.56 14.45
C ALA A 576 32.37 2.82 15.91
N TRP A 577 31.72 1.84 16.56
CA TRP A 577 31.43 1.93 17.99
C TRP A 577 32.72 1.97 18.81
N THR A 578 32.98 3.10 19.46
CA THR A 578 34.07 3.30 20.42
C THR A 578 33.54 3.16 21.85
N GLN A 579 34.41 2.86 22.82
CA GLN A 579 34.03 2.75 24.23
C GLN A 579 34.32 4.01 25.07
N GLU A 580 34.81 5.08 24.46
CA GLU A 580 35.17 6.34 25.14
C GLU A 580 34.45 7.53 24.51
N LYS A 581 33.76 8.32 25.34
CA LYS A 581 33.10 9.60 25.03
C LYS A 581 32.27 9.61 23.75
N GLY A 582 31.76 8.45 23.35
CA GLY A 582 31.07 8.25 22.08
C GLY A 582 29.55 8.29 22.24
N VAL A 583 28.87 8.83 21.23
CA VAL A 583 27.43 8.69 21.02
C VAL A 583 27.16 8.16 19.61
N SER A 584 26.30 7.14 19.54
CA SER A 584 25.77 6.62 18.28
C SER A 584 24.44 7.26 17.96
N VAL A 585 24.35 7.88 16.78
CA VAL A 585 23.19 8.66 16.34
C VAL A 585 22.40 7.86 15.30
N GLU A 586 21.09 7.99 15.33
CA GLU A 586 20.19 7.43 14.34
C GLU A 586 20.31 8.19 12.99
N SER A 587 20.21 7.48 11.86
CA SER A 587 20.51 7.99 10.52
C SER A 587 19.64 9.16 10.07
N GLU A 588 18.32 9.12 10.29
CA GLU A 588 17.41 10.19 9.89
C GLU A 588 17.67 11.46 10.70
N VAL A 589 17.88 11.34 12.02
CA VAL A 589 18.28 12.47 12.87
C VAL A 589 19.64 13.02 12.44
N ALA A 590 20.59 12.16 12.07
CA ALA A 590 21.88 12.60 11.57
C ALA A 590 21.75 13.37 10.24
N GLU A 591 20.95 12.88 9.30
CA GLU A 591 20.72 13.52 8.00
C GLU A 591 19.98 14.86 8.15
N GLN A 592 18.91 14.90 8.96
CA GLN A 592 18.12 16.10 9.20
C GLN A 592 18.92 17.22 9.89
N LEU A 593 19.80 16.85 10.83
CA LEU A 593 20.64 17.81 11.54
C LEU A 593 22.00 18.05 10.87
N GLY A 594 22.28 17.35 9.76
CA GLY A 594 23.56 17.43 9.05
C GLY A 594 24.77 17.01 9.89
N LEU A 595 24.60 16.00 10.75
CA LEU A 595 25.65 15.51 11.66
C LEU A 595 26.64 14.60 10.94
N GLU A 596 27.92 14.81 11.19
CA GLU A 596 29.03 13.99 10.70
C GLU A 596 29.75 13.25 11.84
N ILE A 597 30.48 12.19 11.48
CA ILE A 597 31.32 11.47 12.45
C ILE A 597 32.40 12.41 13.01
N GLY A 598 32.46 12.53 14.33
CA GLY A 598 33.40 13.38 15.05
C GLY A 598 32.80 14.66 15.63
N ASP A 599 31.57 15.01 15.24
CA ASP A 599 30.87 16.19 15.77
C ASP A 599 30.68 16.12 17.29
N GLU A 600 30.75 17.27 17.95
CA GLU A 600 30.56 17.42 19.39
C GLU A 600 29.10 17.78 19.70
N LEU A 601 28.42 16.89 20.40
CA LEU A 601 27.03 17.07 20.83
C LEU A 601 26.97 17.34 22.33
N THR A 602 26.30 18.43 22.70
CA THR A 602 26.06 18.77 24.10
C THR A 602 24.61 18.52 24.46
N PHE A 603 24.40 17.70 25.48
CA PHE A 603 23.11 17.32 26.02
C PHE A 603 22.91 17.90 27.41
N THR A 604 21.68 18.31 27.73
CA THR A 604 21.27 18.62 29.09
C THR A 604 20.48 17.46 29.68
N ILE A 605 20.99 16.87 30.76
CA ILE A 605 20.40 15.73 31.48
C ILE A 605 20.35 16.11 32.97
N ASN A 606 19.17 16.11 33.60
CA ASN A 606 19.02 16.51 35.02
C ASN A 606 19.69 17.85 35.36
N SER A 607 19.59 18.84 34.44
CA SER A 607 20.27 20.15 34.53
C SER A 607 21.80 20.12 34.52
N GLN A 608 22.41 18.98 34.18
CA GLN A 608 23.84 18.84 33.95
C GLN A 608 24.12 18.83 32.44
N SER A 609 25.20 19.50 32.04
CA SER A 609 25.68 19.48 30.66
C SER A 609 26.59 18.27 30.46
N VAL A 610 26.26 17.44 29.48
CA VAL A 610 26.99 16.22 29.11
C VAL A 610 27.42 16.36 27.66
N VAL A 611 28.71 16.20 27.40
CA VAL A 611 29.30 16.32 26.06
C VAL A 611 29.70 14.94 25.56
N ALA A 612 29.34 14.60 24.33
CA ALA A 612 29.71 13.36 23.66
C ALA A 612 30.00 13.60 22.17
N ASN A 613 30.86 12.78 21.59
CA ASN A 613 31.26 12.89 20.19
C ASN A 613 30.56 11.82 19.35
N VAL A 614 30.09 12.20 18.16
CA VAL A 614 29.45 11.26 17.22
C VAL A 614 30.48 10.23 16.77
N ASN A 615 30.30 8.96 17.16
CA ASN A 615 31.25 7.89 16.82
C ASN A 615 30.75 6.98 15.69
N SER A 616 29.42 6.84 15.57
CA SER A 616 28.77 5.98 14.60
C SER A 616 27.38 6.51 14.28
N ILE A 617 27.00 6.35 13.02
CA ILE A 617 25.63 6.58 12.54
C ILE A 617 25.03 5.22 12.22
N ARG A 618 23.84 4.95 12.74
CA ARG A 618 23.16 3.66 12.63
C ARG A 618 21.77 3.80 12.04
N LYS A 619 21.37 2.80 11.27
CA LYS A 619 20.00 2.64 10.81
C LYS A 619 19.14 2.09 11.95
N VAL A 620 17.94 2.65 12.11
CA VAL A 620 17.00 2.23 13.17
C VAL A 620 15.63 1.98 12.58
N GLU A 621 15.19 0.73 12.64
CA GLU A 621 13.84 0.37 12.17
C GLU A 621 12.81 0.63 13.29
N TRP A 622 12.27 1.86 13.31
CA TRP A 622 11.24 2.28 14.27
C TRP A 622 9.91 1.51 14.14
N ARG A 623 9.72 0.81 13.01
CA ARG A 623 8.55 -0.03 12.74
C ARG A 623 8.59 -1.34 13.55
N GLU A 624 9.78 -1.83 13.90
CA GLU A 624 9.92 -3.03 14.71
C GLU A 624 9.48 -2.79 16.16
N MET A 625 8.78 -3.76 16.75
CA MET A 625 8.41 -3.74 18.18
C MET A 625 9.59 -4.11 19.09
N LYS A 626 10.69 -3.37 18.96
CA LYS A 626 11.90 -3.49 19.78
C LYS A 626 12.25 -2.16 20.45
N PRO A 627 12.92 -2.17 21.60
CA PRO A 627 13.40 -0.94 22.22
C PRO A 627 14.44 -0.23 21.34
N ASN A 628 14.05 0.91 20.78
CA ASN A 628 14.89 1.77 19.93
C ASN A 628 15.08 3.15 20.58
N PHE A 629 16.24 3.75 20.34
CA PHE A 629 16.65 5.03 20.90
C PHE A 629 17.23 5.90 19.78
N TYR A 630 17.12 7.23 19.86
CA TYR A 630 17.76 8.14 18.92
C TYR A 630 19.27 8.26 19.16
N PHE A 631 19.67 8.27 20.44
CA PHE A 631 21.06 8.36 20.87
C PHE A 631 21.40 7.21 21.81
N ILE A 632 22.46 6.47 21.49
CA ILE A 632 23.04 5.42 22.35
C ILE A 632 24.43 5.87 22.78
N PHE A 633 24.63 6.01 24.08
CA PHE A 633 25.87 6.50 24.66
C PHE A 633 26.78 5.36 25.13
N THR A 634 28.05 5.68 25.17
CA THR A 634 29.06 4.85 25.85
C THR A 634 28.86 4.91 27.37
N PRO A 635 29.17 3.82 28.12
CA PRO A 635 28.91 3.77 29.56
C PRO A 635 29.67 4.83 30.35
N ASP A 636 30.86 5.24 29.92
CA ASP A 636 31.68 6.26 30.60
C ASP A 636 30.99 7.64 30.66
N VAL A 637 30.10 7.94 29.71
CA VAL A 637 29.37 9.20 29.63
C VAL A 637 28.16 9.24 30.57
N LEU A 638 27.34 8.18 30.59
CA LEU A 638 26.03 8.20 31.26
C LEU A 638 25.84 7.24 32.44
N SER A 639 26.74 6.26 32.67
CA SER A 639 26.54 5.23 33.71
C SER A 639 26.50 5.78 35.14
N SER A 640 27.09 6.96 35.38
CA SER A 640 27.08 7.63 36.68
C SER A 640 25.75 8.34 36.99
N ILE A 641 24.90 8.55 35.98
CA ILE A 641 23.62 9.23 36.11
C ILE A 641 22.55 8.19 36.48
N PRO A 642 21.69 8.46 37.50
CA PRO A 642 20.60 7.58 37.84
C PRO A 642 19.67 7.33 36.65
N SER A 643 19.46 6.05 36.32
CA SER A 643 18.60 5.61 35.23
C SER A 643 17.49 4.71 35.73
N THR A 644 16.39 4.66 35.00
CA THR A 644 15.38 3.59 35.13
C THR A 644 15.63 2.54 34.06
N TRP A 645 15.05 1.35 34.18
CA TRP A 645 15.26 0.27 33.21
C TRP A 645 13.99 -0.02 32.41
N LEU A 646 14.20 -0.41 31.15
CA LEU A 646 13.20 -0.91 30.23
C LEU A 646 13.53 -2.33 29.84
N VAL A 647 12.52 -3.20 29.87
CA VAL A 647 12.61 -4.59 29.41
C VAL A 647 11.40 -4.88 28.54
N SER A 648 11.61 -5.49 27.37
CA SER A 648 10.51 -6.04 26.57
C SER A 648 10.48 -7.56 26.65
N PHE A 649 9.29 -8.13 26.61
CA PHE A 649 9.10 -9.57 26.72
C PHE A 649 7.82 -10.03 26.01
N ARG A 650 7.71 -11.34 25.82
CA ARG A 650 6.59 -11.98 25.15
C ARG A 650 5.67 -12.68 26.13
N LEU A 651 4.50 -12.10 26.34
CA LEU A 651 3.41 -12.68 27.11
C LEU A 651 2.52 -13.58 26.25
N GLU A 652 1.95 -14.56 26.91
CA GLU A 652 0.92 -15.46 26.38
C GLU A 652 -0.25 -15.47 27.39
N GLU A 653 -1.41 -16.01 27.04
CA GLU A 653 -2.58 -16.00 27.93
C GLU A 653 -2.30 -16.70 29.28
N GLN A 654 -1.44 -17.73 29.29
CA GLN A 654 -1.02 -18.43 30.51
C GLN A 654 -0.26 -17.55 31.52
N HIS A 655 0.35 -16.44 31.07
CA HIS A 655 1.16 -15.55 31.91
C HIS A 655 0.36 -14.45 32.62
N ASN A 656 -0.98 -14.46 32.52
CA ASN A 656 -1.83 -13.42 33.13
C ASN A 656 -1.74 -13.39 34.67
N GLN A 657 -1.52 -14.52 35.33
CA GLN A 657 -1.35 -14.56 36.80
C GLN A 657 -0.05 -13.88 37.23
N MET A 658 1.08 -14.24 36.59
CA MET A 658 2.37 -13.59 36.78
C MET A 658 2.29 -12.07 36.59
N LEU A 659 1.51 -11.61 35.61
CA LEU A 659 1.32 -10.19 35.34
C LEU A 659 0.68 -9.44 36.52
N ASN A 660 -0.34 -10.05 37.13
CA ASN A 660 -1.01 -9.51 38.30
C ASN A 660 -0.07 -9.47 39.51
N ASP A 661 0.77 -10.50 39.68
CA ASP A 661 1.74 -10.56 40.77
C ASP A 661 2.85 -9.51 40.61
N LEU A 662 3.38 -9.33 39.39
CA LEU A 662 4.35 -8.27 39.08
C LEU A 662 3.77 -6.88 39.33
N SER A 663 2.52 -6.64 38.95
CA SER A 663 1.82 -5.38 39.17
C SER A 663 1.62 -5.06 40.66
N ARG A 664 1.37 -6.08 41.48
CA ARG A 664 1.19 -5.94 42.95
C ARG A 664 2.52 -5.73 43.68
N ASN A 665 3.56 -6.49 43.32
CA ASN A 665 4.85 -6.47 44.01
C ASN A 665 5.74 -5.30 43.57
N HIS A 666 5.57 -4.82 42.33
CA HIS A 666 6.35 -3.71 41.77
C HIS A 666 5.42 -2.61 41.24
N PRO A 667 4.68 -1.90 42.11
CA PRO A 667 3.72 -0.88 41.70
C PRO A 667 4.36 0.34 41.02
N THR A 668 5.68 0.50 41.19
CA THR A 668 6.53 1.53 40.53
C THR A 668 6.81 1.22 39.06
N VAL A 669 6.68 -0.04 38.64
CA VAL A 669 6.96 -0.49 37.27
C VAL A 669 5.75 -0.28 36.38
N SER A 670 5.95 0.47 35.30
CA SER A 670 4.90 0.71 34.31
C SER A 670 4.92 -0.40 33.26
N LEU A 671 3.99 -1.34 33.37
CA LEU A 671 3.78 -2.40 32.41
C LEU A 671 2.84 -1.96 31.28
N MET A 672 3.28 -2.18 30.04
CA MET A 672 2.50 -1.98 28.82
C MET A 672 2.22 -3.32 28.16
N ASP A 673 0.95 -3.76 28.15
CA ASP A 673 0.48 -4.94 27.42
C ASP A 673 -0.13 -4.52 26.08
N ILE A 674 0.51 -4.92 24.98
CA ILE A 674 0.07 -4.60 23.61
C ILE A 674 -0.49 -5.81 22.88
N ARG A 675 -0.77 -6.95 23.55
CA ARG A 675 -1.25 -8.18 22.90
C ARG A 675 -2.50 -7.96 22.04
N LYS A 676 -3.53 -7.32 22.61
CA LYS A 676 -4.79 -7.02 21.92
C LYS A 676 -4.61 -6.07 20.73
N MET A 677 -3.62 -5.19 20.79
CA MET A 677 -3.31 -4.28 19.69
C MET A 677 -2.52 -4.99 18.60
N GLY A 678 -1.49 -5.76 18.98
CA GLY A 678 -0.70 -6.58 18.06
C GLY A 678 -1.58 -7.53 17.25
N SER A 679 -2.57 -8.17 17.89
CA SER A 679 -3.53 -9.03 17.18
C SER A 679 -4.39 -8.24 16.17
N LYS A 680 -4.88 -7.05 16.53
CA LYS A 680 -5.62 -6.17 15.60
C LYS A 680 -4.76 -5.74 14.41
N ILE A 681 -3.50 -5.37 14.64
CA ILE A 681 -2.58 -5.00 13.55
C ILE A 681 -2.29 -6.22 12.66
N GLN A 682 -2.08 -7.40 13.24
CA GLN A 682 -1.89 -8.64 12.47
C GLN A 682 -3.12 -9.01 11.63
N GLU A 683 -4.33 -8.82 12.16
CA GLU A 683 -5.57 -9.02 11.41
C GLU A 683 -5.69 -8.03 10.24
N LEU A 684 -5.37 -6.76 10.45
CA LEU A 684 -5.31 -5.74 9.39
C LEU A 684 -4.26 -6.10 8.33
N LEU A 685 -3.07 -6.54 8.73
CA LEU A 685 -2.02 -6.97 7.79
C LEU A 685 -2.47 -8.18 6.96
N LYS A 686 -3.06 -9.20 7.59
CA LYS A 686 -3.59 -10.37 6.91
C LYS A 686 -4.62 -9.99 5.84
N GLN A 687 -5.43 -8.99 6.13
CA GLN A 687 -6.44 -8.44 5.22
C GLN A 687 -5.81 -7.71 4.02
N ILE A 688 -4.80 -6.90 4.26
CA ILE A 688 -4.06 -6.22 3.18
C ILE A 688 -3.42 -7.27 2.27
N VAL A 689 -2.74 -8.27 2.84
CA VAL A 689 -2.11 -9.37 2.10
C VAL A 689 -3.13 -10.17 1.26
N TRP A 690 -4.33 -10.40 1.79
CA TRP A 690 -5.40 -11.04 1.03
C TRP A 690 -5.79 -10.21 -0.19
N SER A 691 -6.04 -8.92 0.00
CA SER A 691 -6.47 -8.00 -1.06
C SER A 691 -5.43 -7.93 -2.19
N ILE A 692 -4.16 -7.80 -1.79
CA ILE A 692 -3.00 -7.85 -2.69
C ILE A 692 -2.94 -9.18 -3.46
N THR A 693 -3.18 -10.30 -2.78
CA THR A 693 -3.14 -11.63 -3.40
C THR A 693 -4.24 -11.82 -4.45
N VAL A 694 -5.45 -11.33 -4.18
CA VAL A 694 -6.57 -11.38 -5.13
C VAL A 694 -6.27 -10.55 -6.38
N LEU A 695 -5.73 -9.34 -6.22
CA LEU A 695 -5.36 -8.48 -7.34
C LEU A 695 -4.19 -9.07 -8.15
N ALA A 696 -3.18 -9.61 -7.47
CA ALA A 696 -2.08 -10.31 -8.12
C ALA A 696 -2.59 -11.50 -8.96
N ALA A 697 -3.57 -12.26 -8.45
CA ALA A 697 -4.20 -13.35 -9.19
C ALA A 697 -4.89 -12.86 -10.48
N LEU A 698 -5.56 -11.70 -10.44
CA LEU A 698 -6.14 -11.10 -11.65
C LEU A 698 -5.07 -10.65 -12.65
N GLY A 699 -3.96 -10.09 -12.18
CA GLY A 699 -2.80 -9.77 -13.01
C GLY A 699 -2.24 -11.01 -13.71
N VAL A 700 -2.16 -12.13 -13.01
CA VAL A 700 -1.76 -13.42 -13.60
C VAL A 700 -2.77 -13.86 -14.67
N VAL A 701 -4.08 -13.76 -14.41
CA VAL A 701 -5.12 -14.08 -15.41
C VAL A 701 -5.01 -13.19 -16.65
N ALA A 702 -4.80 -11.87 -16.47
CA ALA A 702 -4.59 -10.92 -17.55
C ALA A 702 -3.35 -11.29 -18.38
N GLY A 703 -2.25 -11.66 -17.71
CA GLY A 703 -1.00 -12.06 -18.35
C GLY A 703 -1.10 -13.34 -19.12
N LEU A 704 -1.73 -14.37 -18.55
CA LEU A 704 -1.99 -15.61 -19.26
C LEU A 704 -2.86 -15.37 -20.50
N LEU A 705 -3.85 -14.47 -20.43
CA LEU A 705 -4.69 -14.10 -21.56
C LEU A 705 -3.89 -13.36 -22.63
N LEU A 706 -3.02 -12.42 -22.25
CA LEU A 706 -2.12 -11.71 -23.16
C LEU A 706 -1.17 -12.68 -23.87
N ILE A 707 -0.50 -13.57 -23.12
CA ILE A 707 0.39 -14.62 -23.66
C ILE A 707 -0.37 -15.53 -24.61
N PHE A 708 -1.56 -16.00 -24.22
CA PHE A 708 -2.41 -16.85 -25.07
C PHE A 708 -2.77 -16.17 -26.39
N THR A 709 -3.14 -14.89 -26.33
CA THR A 709 -3.48 -14.07 -27.50
C THR A 709 -2.28 -13.89 -28.42
N LEU A 710 -1.11 -13.57 -27.85
CA LEU A 710 0.15 -13.44 -28.57
C LEU A 710 0.55 -14.73 -29.30
N LEU A 711 0.40 -15.88 -28.63
CA LEU A 711 0.76 -17.17 -29.21
C LEU A 711 -0.18 -17.60 -30.32
N ARG A 712 -1.48 -17.37 -30.13
CA ARG A 712 -2.48 -17.60 -31.18
C ARG A 712 -2.17 -16.78 -32.43
N LEU A 713 -1.78 -15.52 -32.25
CA LEU A 713 -1.37 -14.63 -33.34
C LEU A 713 -0.12 -15.17 -34.07
N SER A 714 0.92 -15.54 -33.31
CA SER A 714 2.17 -16.09 -33.86
C SER A 714 1.91 -17.38 -34.65
N LEU A 715 1.13 -18.31 -34.10
CA LEU A 715 0.84 -19.60 -34.73
C LEU A 715 0.06 -19.48 -36.04
N SER A 716 -0.85 -18.50 -36.17
CA SER A 716 -1.58 -18.25 -37.42
C SER A 716 -0.63 -17.92 -38.57
N GLN A 717 0.46 -17.19 -38.31
CA GLN A 717 1.49 -16.89 -39.29
C GLN A 717 2.31 -18.14 -39.62
N ARG A 718 2.63 -18.95 -38.60
CA ARG A 718 3.38 -20.22 -38.77
C ARG A 718 2.66 -21.24 -39.64
N GLN A 719 1.33 -21.27 -39.66
CA GLN A 719 0.59 -22.24 -40.48
C GLN A 719 0.93 -22.14 -41.97
N GLN A 720 1.12 -20.92 -42.50
CA GLN A 720 1.46 -20.71 -43.91
C GLN A 720 2.86 -21.22 -44.24
N GLU A 721 3.84 -20.92 -43.37
CA GLU A 721 5.22 -21.40 -43.51
C GLU A 721 5.30 -22.93 -43.42
N ILE A 722 4.57 -23.52 -42.46
CA ILE A 722 4.53 -24.98 -42.28
C ILE A 722 3.98 -25.68 -43.52
N ARG A 723 2.93 -25.13 -44.16
CA ARG A 723 2.39 -25.67 -45.41
C ARG A 723 3.45 -25.67 -46.51
N LEU A 724 4.18 -24.57 -46.67
CA LEU A 724 5.26 -24.45 -47.67
C LEU A 724 6.42 -25.42 -47.39
N TYR A 725 6.81 -25.62 -46.13
CA TYR A 725 7.83 -26.63 -45.80
C TYR A 725 7.34 -28.06 -46.06
N ARG A 726 6.07 -28.37 -45.78
CA ARG A 726 5.51 -29.70 -46.08
C ARG A 726 5.43 -29.96 -47.58
N THR A 727 5.11 -28.96 -48.41
CA THR A 727 5.12 -29.12 -49.88
C THR A 727 6.52 -29.31 -50.43
N LEU A 728 7.54 -28.74 -49.78
CA LEU A 728 8.96 -28.95 -50.11
C LEU A 728 9.55 -30.25 -49.53
N GLY A 729 8.74 -31.12 -48.91
CA GLY A 729 9.17 -32.43 -48.41
C GLY A 729 9.73 -32.45 -46.98
N ALA A 730 9.55 -31.39 -46.18
CA ALA A 730 9.98 -31.40 -44.79
C ALA A 730 9.15 -32.39 -43.95
N SER A 731 9.84 -33.28 -43.23
CA SER A 731 9.20 -34.26 -42.36
C SER A 731 8.54 -33.61 -41.13
N LYS A 732 7.47 -34.23 -40.62
CA LYS A 732 6.75 -33.79 -39.40
C LYS A 732 7.70 -33.59 -38.21
N LYS A 733 8.66 -34.51 -38.03
CA LYS A 733 9.68 -34.46 -36.97
C LYS A 733 10.59 -33.23 -37.11
N ARG A 734 11.01 -32.91 -38.35
CA ARG A 734 11.85 -31.75 -38.62
C ARG A 734 11.12 -30.44 -38.34
N ILE A 735 9.85 -30.35 -38.73
CA ILE A 735 9.01 -29.16 -38.48
C ILE A 735 8.80 -28.96 -36.98
N LEU A 736 8.46 -30.03 -36.24
CA LEU A 736 8.30 -29.97 -34.78
C LEU A 736 9.58 -29.53 -34.08
N ASN A 737 10.73 -30.11 -34.43
CA ASN A 737 12.02 -29.73 -33.83
C ASN A 737 12.37 -28.26 -34.10
N THR A 738 12.11 -27.75 -35.30
CA THR A 738 12.34 -26.33 -35.61
C THR A 738 11.44 -25.42 -34.77
N ILE A 739 10.17 -25.79 -34.59
CA ILE A 739 9.23 -25.03 -33.74
C ILE A 739 9.68 -25.05 -32.28
N TRP A 740 10.10 -26.21 -31.76
CA TRP A 740 10.63 -26.33 -30.40
C TRP A 740 11.90 -25.50 -30.18
N CYS A 741 12.83 -25.48 -31.14
CA CYS A 741 14.02 -24.63 -31.05
C CYS A 741 13.67 -23.14 -31.08
N GLU A 742 12.72 -22.73 -31.92
CA GLU A 742 12.31 -21.33 -32.05
C GLU A 742 11.62 -20.81 -30.78
N TYR A 743 10.61 -21.54 -30.28
CA TYR A 743 9.93 -21.16 -29.04
C TYR A 743 10.82 -21.35 -27.81
N GLY A 744 11.75 -22.31 -27.82
CA GLY A 744 12.75 -22.44 -26.76
C GLY A 744 13.70 -21.25 -26.70
N LEU A 745 14.19 -20.78 -27.85
CA LEU A 745 15.01 -19.57 -27.93
C LEU A 745 14.21 -18.32 -27.53
N MET A 746 12.94 -18.24 -27.95
CA MET A 746 12.04 -17.16 -27.55
C MET A 746 11.79 -17.15 -26.03
N ALA A 747 11.56 -18.31 -25.42
CA ALA A 747 11.38 -18.46 -23.97
C ALA A 747 12.61 -17.98 -23.20
N LEU A 748 13.81 -18.39 -23.64
CA LEU A 748 15.07 -18.04 -23.00
C LEU A 748 15.34 -16.54 -23.11
N VAL A 749 15.26 -15.97 -24.32
CA VAL A 749 15.54 -14.54 -24.55
C VAL A 749 14.50 -13.67 -23.87
N ALA A 750 13.21 -13.92 -24.11
CA ALA A 750 12.15 -13.11 -23.51
C ALA A 750 12.10 -13.28 -21.99
N GLY A 751 12.33 -14.48 -21.47
CA GLY A 751 12.36 -14.74 -20.03
C GLY A 751 13.54 -14.06 -19.34
N SER A 752 14.74 -14.11 -19.92
CA SER A 752 15.92 -13.46 -19.32
C SER A 752 15.80 -11.94 -19.34
N ILE A 753 15.29 -11.37 -20.43
CA ILE A 753 15.08 -9.92 -20.53
C ILE A 753 13.95 -9.48 -19.61
N ALA A 754 12.88 -10.27 -19.50
CA ALA A 754 11.81 -9.98 -18.56
C ALA A 754 12.29 -10.04 -17.11
N ALA A 755 13.18 -10.99 -16.77
CA ALA A 755 13.78 -11.08 -15.45
C ALA A 755 14.62 -9.84 -15.11
N LEU A 756 15.53 -9.45 -16.00
CA LEU A 756 16.33 -8.23 -15.85
C LEU A 756 15.44 -6.98 -15.77
N GLY A 757 14.43 -6.88 -16.64
CA GLY A 757 13.50 -5.76 -16.68
C GLY A 757 12.65 -5.65 -15.42
N SER A 758 12.19 -6.78 -14.88
CA SER A 758 11.42 -6.77 -13.63
C SER A 758 12.30 -6.43 -12.44
N GLU A 759 13.52 -6.98 -12.36
CA GLU A 759 14.45 -6.68 -11.26
C GLU A 759 14.77 -5.17 -11.18
N LEU A 760 15.13 -4.55 -12.32
CA LEU A 760 15.44 -3.13 -12.37
C LEU A 760 14.22 -2.26 -12.06
N SER A 761 13.04 -2.66 -12.54
CA SER A 761 11.80 -1.92 -12.28
C SER A 761 11.40 -2.01 -10.81
N VAL A 762 11.50 -3.21 -10.22
CA VAL A 762 11.15 -3.44 -8.81
C VAL A 762 12.14 -2.76 -7.89
N ALA A 763 13.44 -2.80 -8.18
CA ALA A 763 14.43 -2.03 -7.43
C ALA A 763 14.13 -0.53 -7.45
N GLY A 764 13.70 0.01 -8.59
CA GLY A 764 13.25 1.41 -8.70
C GLY A 764 11.97 1.68 -7.88
N VAL A 765 10.98 0.78 -7.97
CA VAL A 765 9.71 0.88 -7.22
C VAL A 765 9.94 0.82 -5.71
N MET A 766 10.83 -0.05 -5.23
CA MET A 766 11.15 -0.17 -3.81
C MET A 766 11.89 1.06 -3.30
N ASN A 767 12.94 1.48 -3.99
CA ASN A 767 13.78 2.59 -3.53
C ASN A 767 13.08 3.95 -3.60
N PHE A 768 12.40 4.26 -4.70
CA PHE A 768 11.79 5.59 -4.91
C PHE A 768 10.31 5.66 -4.58
N GLY A 769 9.64 4.52 -4.43
CA GLY A 769 8.21 4.46 -4.19
C GLY A 769 7.87 4.11 -2.74
N PHE A 770 8.43 3.00 -2.25
CA PHE A 770 8.16 2.48 -0.92
C PHE A 770 9.24 2.83 0.12
N GLU A 771 10.33 3.48 -0.30
CA GLU A 771 11.50 3.79 0.54
C GLU A 771 12.08 2.52 1.21
N LEU A 772 11.95 1.38 0.52
CA LEU A 772 12.43 0.08 0.96
C LEU A 772 13.75 -0.29 0.28
N GLU A 773 14.58 -1.03 1.00
CA GLU A 773 15.83 -1.54 0.44
C GLU A 773 15.57 -2.57 -0.66
N PRO A 774 16.15 -2.38 -1.87
CA PRO A 774 15.92 -3.29 -2.97
C PRO A 774 16.64 -4.62 -2.73
N SER A 775 15.87 -5.71 -2.66
CA SER A 775 16.42 -7.07 -2.56
C SER A 775 16.57 -7.73 -3.93
N LEU A 776 17.66 -8.48 -4.11
CA LEU A 776 17.90 -9.23 -5.34
C LEU A 776 17.27 -10.63 -5.26
N HIS A 777 16.72 -11.08 -6.38
CA HIS A 777 15.99 -12.34 -6.52
C HIS A 777 16.66 -13.30 -7.51
N PRO A 778 17.78 -13.97 -7.14
CA PRO A 778 18.50 -14.88 -8.05
C PRO A 778 17.65 -16.01 -8.63
N MET A 779 16.67 -16.49 -7.87
CA MET A 779 15.77 -17.57 -8.30
C MET A 779 14.92 -17.18 -9.52
N LEU A 780 14.58 -15.90 -9.66
CA LEU A 780 13.76 -15.36 -10.74
C LEU A 780 14.41 -15.56 -12.12
N TRP A 781 15.74 -15.42 -12.19
CA TRP A 781 16.53 -15.61 -13.41
C TRP A 781 16.45 -17.02 -13.99
N ILE A 782 16.13 -18.02 -13.16
CA ILE A 782 15.96 -19.42 -13.59
C ILE A 782 14.47 -19.74 -13.74
N VAL A 783 13.65 -19.36 -12.75
CA VAL A 783 12.22 -19.71 -12.73
C VAL A 783 11.49 -19.07 -13.89
N LEU A 784 11.76 -17.80 -14.21
CA LEU A 784 11.00 -17.09 -15.23
C LEU A 784 11.26 -17.69 -16.64
N PRO A 785 12.50 -17.91 -17.12
CA PRO A 785 12.74 -18.61 -18.39
C PRO A 785 12.19 -20.05 -18.44
N VAL A 786 12.19 -20.77 -17.32
CA VAL A 786 11.64 -22.15 -17.27
C VAL A 786 10.12 -22.12 -17.35
N LEU A 787 9.47 -21.24 -16.59
CA LEU A 787 8.02 -21.06 -16.59
C LEU A 787 7.52 -20.58 -17.95
N THR A 788 8.26 -19.71 -18.63
CA THR A 788 7.93 -19.29 -20.00
C THR A 788 8.05 -20.44 -20.97
N PHE A 789 9.09 -21.27 -20.84
CA PHE A 789 9.23 -22.46 -21.68
C PHE A 789 8.06 -23.42 -21.48
N ILE A 790 7.65 -23.68 -20.23
CA ILE A 790 6.53 -24.58 -19.90
C ILE A 790 5.20 -24.03 -20.44
N THR A 791 4.93 -22.73 -20.25
CA THR A 791 3.69 -22.10 -20.73
C THR A 791 3.62 -22.10 -22.26
N LEU A 792 4.71 -21.75 -22.94
CA LEU A 792 4.83 -21.84 -24.39
C LEU A 792 4.65 -23.28 -24.87
N ALA A 793 5.32 -24.24 -24.23
CA ALA A 793 5.25 -25.66 -24.55
C ALA A 793 3.81 -26.19 -24.48
N ALA A 794 3.07 -25.85 -23.41
CA ALA A 794 1.69 -26.28 -23.21
C ALA A 794 0.76 -25.71 -24.30
N VAL A 795 0.85 -24.41 -24.57
CA VAL A 795 0.00 -23.74 -25.58
C VAL A 795 0.33 -24.22 -26.99
N VAL A 796 1.61 -24.33 -27.32
CA VAL A 796 2.09 -24.79 -28.63
C VAL A 796 1.66 -26.24 -28.86
N ASN A 797 1.81 -27.14 -27.87
CA ASN A 797 1.38 -28.53 -28.00
C ASN A 797 -0.14 -28.68 -28.21
N SER A 798 -0.94 -27.86 -27.51
CA SER A 798 -2.40 -27.80 -27.70
C SER A 798 -2.79 -27.40 -29.13
N LEU A 799 -2.12 -26.38 -29.68
CA LEU A 799 -2.47 -25.81 -30.98
C LEU A 799 -1.84 -26.56 -32.17
N ILE A 800 -0.68 -27.18 -31.99
CA ILE A 800 -0.02 -28.02 -33.00
C ILE A 800 -0.88 -29.23 -33.38
N LYS A 801 -1.62 -29.83 -32.43
CA LYS A 801 -2.52 -30.95 -32.72
C LYS A 801 -3.58 -30.60 -33.77
N ARG A 802 -4.10 -29.36 -33.76
CA ARG A 802 -5.03 -28.85 -34.78
C ARG A 802 -4.34 -28.57 -36.12
N LEU A 803 -3.09 -28.14 -36.08
CA LEU A 803 -2.27 -27.81 -37.25
C LEU A 803 -1.81 -29.02 -38.07
N LEU A 804 -1.68 -30.18 -37.43
CA LEU A 804 -1.21 -31.42 -38.04
C LEU A 804 -2.36 -32.39 -38.39
N ALA A 805 -3.62 -32.00 -38.15
CA ALA A 805 -4.78 -32.74 -38.62
C ALA A 805 -4.80 -32.75 -40.17
N PRO A 806 -5.01 -33.90 -40.82
CA PRO A 806 -5.13 -33.96 -42.27
C PRO A 806 -6.37 -33.18 -42.73
N VAL A 807 -6.22 -32.46 -43.85
CA VAL A 807 -7.23 -31.55 -44.45
C VAL A 807 -8.55 -32.25 -44.83
N ASN A 808 -8.64 -33.58 -44.72
CA ASN A 808 -9.82 -34.38 -45.10
C ASN A 808 -11.05 -34.27 -44.18
N LYS A 809 -11.11 -33.31 -43.24
CA LYS A 809 -12.30 -33.11 -42.38
C LYS A 809 -13.03 -31.79 -42.57
N ASP A 810 -12.52 -30.86 -43.39
CA ASP A 810 -13.14 -29.54 -43.58
C ASP A 810 -14.17 -29.50 -44.74
N PHE A 811 -14.50 -30.65 -45.34
CA PHE A 811 -15.51 -30.80 -46.40
C PHE A 811 -16.66 -31.76 -46.03
N GLY A 812 -16.93 -31.96 -44.74
CA GLY A 812 -18.06 -32.74 -44.23
C GLY A 812 -19.11 -31.86 -43.57
#